data_AF-A0A840G7G4-F1
#
_entry.id   AF-A0A840G7G4-F1
#
_cell.length_a   1.000
_cell.length_b   1.000
_cell.length_c   1.000
_cell.angle_alpha   90.00
_cell.angle_beta   90.00
_cell.angle_gamma   90.00
#
_symmetry.space_group_name_H-M   'P 1'
#
loop_
_entity.id
_entity.type
_entity.pdbx_description
1 polymer ?
#
loop_
_entity_poly.entity_id
_entity_poly.type
_entity_poly.pdbx_seq_one_letter_code
_entity_poly.pdbx_strand_id
1 'polypeptide(L)'
;MTLGAALVAVAAFGSASSAWAIDECGAVGTGGTATCNGDGTPATDAAPYASGIFYATPDVKLVVDGTAGTLTVTPATPIIAVANRGGAGVGTREVQVNGDVRITTMAGTAGGPTIAVQAYQQQGGNALAIQNGGTISAVGQNAFGISARTDGTGSATAIQNGGSLSTTGTGGNGVALFSETYGSGAAIVTQNGGTMTTNGSHAAYALARGNGSATVAQTGGSITALSSTFVNAGIVAQTIGSGDARATQSGGTIVTNSQGGAVGAIASGSGNATTVQSGGSVTANGSNATGLLVLTDGAGTATVTQAAGLTVSATGANSNGIFALARGTGRYAASVAGSTIGGSGSNAAAVHTSGVGGGTVDIASSAVLDGSRSGIAVLDETGAVTLTSAGALTGDILTNAGNDTINLIGGSVSGKIDAGADDDRFTWSGGTLAGGFLGQNGSDTAVISAASYNGSQILDGGDDVSAADGWVDRLTLQGVTATAGGDTLRNWESITLDNTRLTLAGSPLTVGAGVNASGNPLGLFIQPTSSVSLGQAAFTVNGDVHNAGLINLRNPSGLPGNVLSVFGNYAGTNGIVQLNTALGGDASATDKLVVNGNTSGTTRVFVNNAGGPGAATINGIQVVKVTGTSSEGNFTLAAPVQAGAYEYGLHRGGRIDGDANSFYLSSVYNPAPVPAVVPTPTPAPVPAPEVVRPAVPGYVMGQVATNELGLGLLGSLHKRVGEQQTLKWDYCGCDAKAPDDQAWMRLHAQRLDSDGKRQFGFEQEMQYFQIGKDLAINYSGDASDKSRNHTGISVGYGRTNVNFNDRRRGDAGMGYDTGKMKGEMLTLGAYHTRYADNGSYLDLVGQLHSVRNKYTDKYGGEGKQKGTGLGLSVEVGRPWQIGESQWLIEPQAQLTYQVTRYRGFADNISNVDGFTSQSLRGRLGARLAWNNKAERSDNLTRTNTFYFTADLLHEFKDPKAVNIGSTAVGEWGKQTWAEVGVGGQMPLSKTAYLYGGVQYQHSLTGTHREGVSGQVGVRVAW
;
A
#
# COMPACT_ATOMS: atom_id res chain seq x y z
N MET A 1 24.92 -37.34 -19.78
CA MET A 1 24.59 -38.47 -20.69
C MET A 1 25.48 -38.39 -21.91
N THR A 2 26.46 -39.26 -22.05
CA THR A 2 27.04 -39.54 -23.37
C THR A 2 26.01 -40.40 -24.10
N LEU A 3 25.18 -39.79 -24.96
CA LEU A 3 24.54 -40.57 -26.03
C LEU A 3 25.68 -41.36 -26.65
N GLY A 4 25.62 -42.68 -26.50
CA GLY A 4 26.72 -43.55 -26.78
C GLY A 4 27.32 -43.21 -28.13
N ALA A 5 28.45 -42.50 -28.10
CA ALA A 5 29.54 -42.73 -29.01
C ALA A 5 30.03 -44.15 -28.69
N ALA A 6 29.16 -45.15 -28.89
CA ALA A 6 29.59 -46.43 -29.37
C ALA A 6 30.26 -46.07 -30.68
N LEU A 7 31.56 -45.87 -30.56
CA LEU A 7 32.56 -46.10 -31.57
C LEU A 7 31.88 -46.76 -32.77
N VAL A 8 31.44 -45.94 -33.74
CA VAL A 8 31.74 -46.28 -35.11
C VAL A 8 33.24 -46.13 -35.14
N ALA A 9 33.90 -47.18 -34.62
CA ALA A 9 35.26 -47.47 -34.97
C ALA A 9 35.30 -47.23 -36.46
N VAL A 10 36.39 -46.64 -36.89
CA VAL A 10 36.89 -46.82 -38.23
C VAL A 10 36.92 -48.34 -38.45
N ALA A 11 35.77 -48.95 -38.76
CA ALA A 11 35.69 -49.94 -39.78
C ALA A 11 36.22 -49.14 -40.95
N ALA A 12 37.55 -49.21 -41.10
CA ALA A 12 38.15 -49.11 -42.39
C ALA A 12 37.17 -49.86 -43.27
N PHE A 13 36.43 -49.13 -44.10
CA PHE A 13 35.75 -49.72 -45.22
C PHE A 13 36.93 -50.32 -45.97
N GLY A 14 37.27 -51.56 -45.61
CA GLY A 14 38.47 -52.21 -46.07
C GLY A 14 38.45 -52.03 -47.57
N SER A 15 39.60 -51.71 -48.14
CA SER A 15 39.80 -51.75 -49.57
C SER A 15 39.23 -53.08 -50.06
N ALA A 16 37.97 -53.07 -50.49
CA ALA A 16 37.25 -54.28 -50.79
C ALA A 16 37.81 -54.71 -52.13
N SER A 17 38.46 -55.86 -52.08
CA SER A 17 38.96 -56.65 -53.19
C SER A 17 38.04 -56.58 -54.40
N SER A 18 38.68 -56.35 -55.54
CA SER A 18 38.16 -56.33 -56.90
C SER A 18 37.36 -57.61 -57.25
N ALA A 19 36.04 -57.59 -57.12
CA ALA A 19 35.15 -58.53 -57.80
C ALA A 19 33.67 -58.15 -57.61
N TRP A 20 33.13 -57.16 -58.32
CA TRP A 20 31.68 -56.90 -58.30
C TRP A 20 31.16 -56.50 -59.68
N ALA A 21 29.98 -57.04 -60.02
CA ALA A 21 29.35 -57.08 -61.33
C ALA A 21 29.20 -55.69 -61.98
N ILE A 22 29.57 -55.62 -63.25
CA ILE A 22 29.50 -54.44 -64.10
C ILE A 22 28.11 -54.41 -64.74
N ASP A 23 27.33 -53.38 -64.40
CA ASP A 23 26.32 -52.75 -65.24
C ASP A 23 25.06 -53.58 -65.65
N GLU A 24 24.05 -53.62 -64.77
CA GLU A 24 22.73 -54.19 -65.08
C GLU A 24 21.71 -53.17 -65.64
N CYS A 25 22.06 -51.88 -65.79
CA CYS A 25 21.14 -50.83 -66.26
C CYS A 25 21.66 -50.00 -67.45
N GLY A 26 22.78 -50.40 -68.05
CA GLY A 26 23.42 -49.76 -69.20
C GLY A 26 24.59 -48.82 -68.85
N ALA A 27 25.55 -48.73 -69.77
CA ALA A 27 26.78 -47.98 -69.58
C ALA A 27 26.55 -46.48 -69.78
N VAL A 28 27.03 -45.66 -68.84
CA VAL A 28 26.82 -44.20 -68.85
C VAL A 28 28.14 -43.47 -68.62
N GLY A 29 28.40 -42.45 -69.44
CA GLY A 29 29.56 -41.57 -69.32
C GLY A 29 29.39 -40.49 -68.25
N THR A 30 30.49 -39.78 -67.95
CA THR A 30 30.52 -38.65 -67.01
C THR A 30 29.47 -37.60 -67.36
N GLY A 31 28.68 -37.15 -66.37
CA GLY A 31 27.59 -36.19 -66.54
C GLY A 31 26.25 -36.80 -66.99
N GLY A 32 26.20 -38.12 -67.24
CA GLY A 32 24.99 -38.81 -67.71
C GLY A 32 24.07 -39.34 -66.62
N THR A 33 22.88 -39.82 -67.02
CA THR A 33 21.89 -40.47 -66.14
C THR A 33 21.73 -41.94 -66.52
N ALA A 34 21.91 -42.85 -65.56
CA ALA A 34 21.61 -44.28 -65.68
C ALA A 34 20.23 -44.55 -65.08
N THR A 35 19.32 -45.20 -65.81
CA THR A 35 17.95 -45.49 -65.33
C THR A 35 17.69 -46.99 -65.33
N CYS A 36 17.39 -47.54 -64.15
CA CYS A 36 17.01 -48.94 -63.93
C CYS A 36 15.49 -49.02 -63.76
N ASN A 37 14.75 -49.47 -64.77
CA ASN A 37 13.27 -49.51 -64.77
C ASN A 37 12.67 -50.91 -64.96
N GLY A 38 13.51 -51.96 -65.04
CA GLY A 38 13.08 -53.34 -65.25
C GLY A 38 12.61 -53.67 -66.67
N ASP A 39 12.88 -52.84 -67.67
CA ASP A 39 12.52 -53.08 -69.09
C ASP A 39 13.37 -54.16 -69.79
N GLY A 40 14.30 -54.78 -69.06
CA GLY A 40 14.90 -56.05 -69.41
C GLY A 40 16.06 -55.95 -70.40
N THR A 41 16.96 -54.96 -70.32
CA THR A 41 18.22 -55.00 -71.07
C THR A 41 19.45 -55.11 -70.15
N PRO A 42 20.25 -56.22 -70.23
CA PRO A 42 20.14 -57.36 -71.15
C PRO A 42 19.13 -58.46 -70.69
N ALA A 43 18.33 -58.92 -71.65
CA ALA A 43 17.07 -59.64 -71.53
C ALA A 43 17.12 -61.16 -71.20
N THR A 44 17.97 -61.64 -70.29
CA THR A 44 18.02 -63.11 -70.03
C THR A 44 18.08 -63.57 -68.58
N ASP A 45 18.02 -62.66 -67.60
CA ASP A 45 18.11 -63.08 -66.20
C ASP A 45 16.73 -63.45 -65.63
N ALA A 46 16.63 -64.65 -65.04
CA ALA A 46 15.46 -65.09 -64.29
C ALA A 46 15.32 -64.32 -62.96
N ALA A 47 16.37 -63.62 -62.52
CA ALA A 47 16.41 -62.77 -61.34
C ALA A 47 17.21 -61.47 -61.61
N PRO A 48 16.65 -60.48 -62.34
CA PRO A 48 17.32 -59.20 -62.53
C PRO A 48 17.68 -58.57 -61.17
N TYR A 49 18.88 -58.03 -61.04
CA TYR A 49 19.43 -57.37 -59.85
C TYR A 49 19.81 -58.30 -58.69
N ALA A 50 19.99 -59.60 -58.93
CA ALA A 50 20.46 -60.57 -57.93
C ALA A 50 21.85 -60.26 -57.37
N SER A 51 22.68 -59.48 -58.09
CA SER A 51 24.00 -59.03 -57.64
C SER A 51 24.00 -57.60 -57.05
N GLY A 52 22.88 -56.88 -57.11
CA GLY A 52 22.78 -55.45 -56.76
C GLY A 52 23.14 -54.50 -57.92
N ILE A 53 22.90 -53.20 -57.75
CA ILE A 53 23.10 -52.16 -58.79
C ILE A 53 24.26 -51.25 -58.38
N PHE A 54 25.32 -51.17 -59.20
CA PHE A 54 26.55 -50.44 -58.85
C PHE A 54 27.11 -49.60 -60.01
N TYR A 55 27.33 -48.31 -59.76
CA TYR A 55 28.00 -47.38 -60.67
C TYR A 55 29.20 -46.71 -60.00
N ALA A 56 30.28 -46.48 -60.75
CA ALA A 56 31.51 -45.83 -60.26
C ALA A 56 31.97 -44.61 -61.08
N THR A 57 31.32 -44.33 -62.20
CA THR A 57 31.66 -43.22 -63.12
C THR A 57 31.38 -41.86 -62.47
N PRO A 58 32.35 -40.92 -62.42
CA PRO A 58 32.13 -39.57 -61.85
C PRO A 58 30.95 -38.83 -62.50
N ASP A 59 30.29 -37.96 -61.74
CA ASP A 59 29.18 -37.11 -62.20
C ASP A 59 27.99 -37.87 -62.82
N VAL A 60 27.75 -39.11 -62.40
CA VAL A 60 26.60 -39.90 -62.83
C VAL A 60 25.43 -39.74 -61.87
N LYS A 61 24.22 -39.64 -62.43
CA LYS A 61 22.96 -39.80 -61.71
C LYS A 61 22.39 -41.19 -61.94
N LEU A 62 22.25 -41.97 -60.88
CA LEU A 62 21.61 -43.30 -60.91
C LEU A 62 20.14 -43.15 -60.50
N VAL A 63 19.21 -43.59 -61.34
CA VAL A 63 17.77 -43.56 -61.08
C VAL A 63 17.24 -44.99 -61.09
N VAL A 64 16.72 -45.46 -59.96
CA VAL A 64 16.00 -46.73 -59.84
C VAL A 64 14.52 -46.41 -59.88
N ASP A 65 13.83 -46.78 -60.96
CA ASP A 65 12.51 -46.28 -61.33
C ASP A 65 11.46 -47.39 -61.43
N GLY A 66 10.63 -47.52 -60.41
CA GLY A 66 9.46 -48.38 -60.36
C GLY A 66 8.14 -47.64 -60.70
N THR A 67 8.19 -46.54 -61.45
CA THR A 67 6.96 -45.81 -61.84
C THR A 67 6.12 -46.55 -62.89
N ALA A 68 6.75 -47.37 -63.73
CA ALA A 68 6.09 -48.18 -64.76
C ALA A 68 5.55 -49.54 -64.24
N GLY A 69 5.96 -49.95 -63.04
CA GLY A 69 5.61 -51.23 -62.41
C GLY A 69 6.51 -51.55 -61.22
N THR A 70 6.14 -52.53 -60.39
CA THR A 70 6.95 -52.92 -59.23
C THR A 70 8.34 -53.38 -59.66
N LEU A 71 9.38 -52.73 -59.13
CA LEU A 71 10.78 -53.12 -59.31
C LEU A 71 11.33 -53.69 -58.01
N THR A 72 11.91 -54.90 -58.01
CA THR A 72 12.45 -55.52 -56.80
C THR A 72 13.97 -55.70 -56.92
N VAL A 73 14.71 -55.24 -55.93
CA VAL A 73 16.15 -55.41 -55.77
C VAL A 73 16.37 -56.18 -54.46
N THR A 74 16.55 -57.50 -54.58
CA THR A 74 16.82 -58.39 -53.44
C THR A 74 18.06 -59.21 -53.75
N PRO A 75 19.24 -58.64 -53.51
CA PRO A 75 20.46 -59.29 -53.93
C PRO A 75 20.81 -60.51 -53.04
N ALA A 76 21.43 -61.55 -53.60
CA ALA A 76 21.62 -62.85 -52.94
C ALA A 76 22.73 -62.88 -51.86
N THR A 77 23.71 -61.96 -51.92
CA THR A 77 24.87 -61.91 -51.00
C THR A 77 25.48 -60.53 -50.68
N PRO A 78 25.05 -59.38 -51.22
CA PRO A 78 25.75 -58.13 -50.97
C PRO A 78 25.37 -57.45 -49.67
N ILE A 79 26.41 -56.84 -49.12
CA ILE A 79 26.39 -55.88 -48.04
C ILE A 79 25.74 -54.56 -48.50
N ILE A 80 25.74 -54.23 -49.81
CA ILE A 80 25.18 -53.00 -50.37
C ILE A 80 24.22 -53.33 -51.53
N ALA A 81 22.99 -52.81 -51.58
CA ALA A 81 22.04 -53.18 -52.66
C ALA A 81 22.07 -52.27 -53.89
N VAL A 82 22.09 -50.94 -53.69
CA VAL A 82 22.17 -49.94 -54.76
C VAL A 82 23.24 -48.92 -54.41
N ALA A 83 24.22 -48.68 -55.28
CA ALA A 83 25.26 -47.68 -55.01
C ALA A 83 25.78 -46.95 -56.24
N ASN A 84 26.05 -45.65 -56.05
CA ASN A 84 26.89 -44.84 -56.92
C ASN A 84 28.14 -44.41 -56.12
N ARG A 85 29.26 -45.09 -56.36
CA ARG A 85 30.50 -45.07 -55.56
C ARG A 85 31.73 -45.27 -56.45
N GLY A 86 32.76 -44.44 -56.35
CA GLY A 86 34.02 -44.66 -57.07
C GLY A 86 35.12 -43.63 -56.79
N GLY A 87 36.38 -43.98 -57.10
CA GLY A 87 37.58 -43.22 -56.72
C GLY A 87 38.41 -42.72 -57.92
N ALA A 88 38.25 -41.43 -58.24
CA ALA A 88 39.22 -40.47 -58.79
C ALA A 88 38.45 -39.21 -59.26
N GLY A 89 38.83 -38.00 -58.80
CA GLY A 89 38.29 -36.71 -59.28
C GLY A 89 37.19 -36.06 -58.41
N VAL A 90 37.03 -34.73 -58.55
CA VAL A 90 35.98 -33.93 -57.90
C VAL A 90 34.69 -34.02 -58.71
N GLY A 91 33.55 -34.33 -58.10
CA GLY A 91 32.27 -34.48 -58.83
C GLY A 91 31.06 -34.81 -57.96
N THR A 92 29.88 -34.90 -58.56
CA THR A 92 28.61 -35.22 -57.88
C THR A 92 28.24 -36.69 -58.05
N ARG A 93 27.77 -37.32 -56.97
CA ARG A 93 27.24 -38.69 -56.96
C ARG A 93 25.78 -38.63 -56.59
N GLU A 94 24.88 -39.01 -57.49
CA GLU A 94 23.45 -39.00 -57.22
C GLU A 94 22.85 -40.40 -57.36
N VAL A 95 21.97 -40.77 -56.41
CA VAL A 95 21.09 -41.93 -56.48
C VAL A 95 19.66 -41.49 -56.17
N GLN A 96 18.70 -41.83 -57.04
CA GLN A 96 17.27 -41.59 -56.85
C GLN A 96 16.49 -42.90 -56.91
N VAL A 97 15.53 -43.07 -56.01
CA VAL A 97 14.57 -44.19 -56.01
C VAL A 97 13.17 -43.64 -56.22
N ASN A 98 12.51 -44.00 -57.33
CA ASN A 98 11.22 -43.43 -57.76
C ASN A 98 10.16 -44.53 -57.91
N GLY A 99 8.90 -44.26 -57.53
CA GLY A 99 7.79 -45.21 -57.75
C GLY A 99 7.80 -46.41 -56.79
N ASP A 100 7.22 -47.55 -57.21
CA ASP A 100 7.11 -48.78 -56.40
C ASP A 100 8.37 -49.64 -56.52
N VAL A 101 9.43 -49.24 -55.82
CA VAL A 101 10.69 -50.00 -55.75
C VAL A 101 10.78 -50.72 -54.41
N ARG A 102 11.09 -52.02 -54.39
CA ARG A 102 11.35 -52.81 -53.18
C ARG A 102 12.82 -53.17 -53.10
N ILE A 103 13.55 -52.57 -52.17
CA ILE A 103 14.98 -52.84 -51.94
C ILE A 103 15.13 -53.53 -50.60
N THR A 104 15.66 -54.75 -50.59
CA THR A 104 15.89 -55.51 -49.36
C THR A 104 17.34 -55.98 -49.30
N THR A 105 18.08 -55.61 -48.26
CA THR A 105 19.39 -56.23 -47.97
C THR A 105 19.19 -57.48 -47.12
N MET A 106 20.10 -58.45 -47.25
CA MET A 106 20.15 -59.60 -46.35
C MET A 106 21.26 -59.41 -45.30
N ALA A 107 21.10 -60.03 -44.14
CA ALA A 107 22.13 -60.02 -43.09
C ALA A 107 23.40 -60.71 -43.60
N GLY A 108 24.51 -59.98 -43.70
CA GLY A 108 25.79 -60.52 -44.12
C GLY A 108 26.39 -61.51 -43.11
N THR A 109 27.15 -62.48 -43.59
CA THR A 109 27.93 -63.43 -42.75
C THR A 109 29.23 -62.85 -42.22
N ALA A 110 29.68 -61.71 -42.77
CA ALA A 110 30.85 -60.94 -42.33
C ALA A 110 30.36 -59.63 -41.70
N GLY A 111 30.75 -59.33 -40.46
CA GLY A 111 30.22 -58.24 -39.63
C GLY A 111 30.45 -56.78 -40.08
N GLY A 112 30.33 -56.47 -41.38
CA GLY A 112 30.34 -55.12 -41.95
C GLY A 112 28.94 -54.47 -42.03
N PRO A 113 28.86 -53.15 -42.27
CA PRO A 113 27.60 -52.40 -42.31
C PRO A 113 26.78 -52.73 -43.56
N THR A 114 25.49 -53.05 -43.41
CA THR A 114 24.58 -53.29 -44.54
C THR A 114 23.97 -51.97 -45.05
N ILE A 115 23.90 -51.73 -46.36
CA ILE A 115 23.42 -50.45 -46.93
C ILE A 115 22.47 -50.71 -48.09
N ALA A 116 21.20 -50.30 -48.00
CA ALA A 116 20.26 -50.50 -49.09
C ALA A 116 20.51 -49.54 -50.26
N VAL A 117 20.69 -48.24 -49.99
CA VAL A 117 20.97 -47.21 -51.01
C VAL A 117 22.16 -46.35 -50.60
N GLN A 118 23.16 -46.19 -51.48
CA GLN A 118 24.37 -45.41 -51.22
C GLN A 118 24.76 -44.43 -52.34
N ALA A 119 24.98 -43.17 -52.00
CA ALA A 119 25.78 -42.24 -52.81
C ALA A 119 27.10 -41.93 -52.09
N TYR A 120 28.26 -42.20 -52.70
CA TYR A 120 29.56 -42.05 -52.03
C TYR A 120 30.64 -41.41 -52.91
N GLN A 121 31.14 -40.24 -52.48
CA GLN A 121 32.22 -39.49 -53.11
C GLN A 121 33.50 -39.44 -52.24
N GLN A 122 34.66 -39.83 -52.80
CA GLN A 122 35.92 -40.03 -52.03
C GLN A 122 36.96 -38.90 -52.10
N GLN A 123 36.88 -37.98 -53.06
CA GLN A 123 37.94 -36.98 -53.33
C GLN A 123 37.41 -35.53 -53.43
N GLY A 124 36.33 -35.21 -52.72
CA GLY A 124 35.64 -33.92 -52.77
C GLY A 124 34.56 -33.84 -53.85
N GLY A 125 33.54 -33.02 -53.62
CA GLY A 125 32.31 -32.95 -54.43
C GLY A 125 31.07 -33.41 -53.65
N ASN A 126 29.90 -33.47 -54.31
CA ASN A 126 28.62 -33.67 -53.62
C ASN A 126 28.17 -35.13 -53.68
N ALA A 127 27.49 -35.59 -52.63
CA ALA A 127 26.79 -36.88 -52.64
C ALA A 127 25.31 -36.66 -52.31
N LEU A 128 24.41 -37.20 -53.12
CA LEU A 128 22.97 -37.01 -53.02
C LEU A 128 22.24 -38.36 -53.14
N ALA A 129 21.46 -38.73 -52.13
CA ALA A 129 20.62 -39.92 -52.16
C ALA A 129 19.16 -39.53 -51.87
N ILE A 130 18.24 -39.87 -52.78
CA ILE A 130 16.83 -39.44 -52.69
C ILE A 130 15.90 -40.65 -52.82
N GLN A 131 14.94 -40.76 -51.90
CA GLN A 131 13.80 -41.67 -52.03
C GLN A 131 12.52 -40.87 -52.28
N ASN A 132 11.87 -41.10 -53.42
CA ASN A 132 10.58 -40.52 -53.81
C ASN A 132 9.40 -41.49 -53.65
N GLY A 133 9.64 -42.76 -53.31
CA GLY A 133 8.61 -43.79 -53.15
C GLY A 133 9.18 -45.16 -52.76
N GLY A 134 8.34 -46.19 -52.77
CA GLY A 134 8.77 -47.59 -52.59
C GLY A 134 9.04 -48.00 -51.15
N THR A 135 9.55 -49.23 -50.98
CA THR A 135 9.90 -49.85 -49.70
C THR A 135 11.38 -50.21 -49.66
N ILE A 136 12.11 -49.62 -48.72
CA ILE A 136 13.52 -49.91 -48.45
C ILE A 136 13.63 -50.63 -47.11
N SER A 137 14.21 -51.83 -47.10
CA SER A 137 14.48 -52.60 -45.89
C SER A 137 15.95 -52.98 -45.81
N ALA A 138 16.64 -52.50 -44.77
CA ALA A 138 18.02 -52.88 -44.49
C ALA A 138 18.10 -53.74 -43.22
N VAL A 139 18.63 -54.95 -43.35
CA VAL A 139 18.71 -55.95 -42.28
C VAL A 139 20.17 -56.28 -41.99
N GLY A 140 20.62 -56.10 -40.76
CA GLY A 140 21.97 -56.43 -40.31
C GLY A 140 22.49 -55.51 -39.20
N GLN A 141 23.66 -55.81 -38.64
CA GLN A 141 24.35 -54.85 -37.77
C GLN A 141 24.78 -53.62 -38.59
N ASN A 142 24.67 -52.43 -37.99
CA ASN A 142 24.92 -51.13 -38.63
C ASN A 142 24.22 -50.99 -40.00
N ALA A 143 22.94 -51.39 -40.07
CA ALA A 143 22.15 -51.31 -41.29
C ALA A 143 21.77 -49.86 -41.65
N PHE A 144 21.89 -49.47 -42.91
CA PHE A 144 21.51 -48.15 -43.43
C PHE A 144 20.46 -48.31 -44.52
N GLY A 145 19.30 -47.68 -44.36
CA GLY A 145 18.31 -47.64 -45.43
C GLY A 145 18.80 -46.76 -46.58
N ILE A 146 19.07 -45.49 -46.28
CA ILE A 146 19.69 -44.55 -47.23
C ILE A 146 20.97 -44.00 -46.60
N SER A 147 22.04 -43.99 -47.39
CA SER A 147 23.33 -43.42 -47.03
C SER A 147 23.83 -42.47 -48.12
N ALA A 148 24.21 -41.25 -47.73
CA ALA A 148 25.07 -40.42 -48.58
C ALA A 148 26.35 -40.05 -47.81
N ARG A 149 27.47 -40.09 -48.51
CA ARG A 149 28.79 -39.88 -47.93
C ARG A 149 29.68 -39.06 -48.86
N THR A 150 30.39 -38.11 -48.28
CA THR A 150 31.47 -37.39 -48.96
C THR A 150 32.71 -37.38 -48.09
N ASP A 151 33.85 -37.62 -48.72
CA ASP A 151 35.18 -37.36 -48.18
C ASP A 151 35.73 -36.12 -48.91
N GLY A 152 36.14 -35.03 -48.23
CA GLY A 152 36.68 -33.80 -48.88
C GLY A 152 36.01 -32.46 -48.52
N THR A 153 35.66 -31.58 -49.48
CA THR A 153 35.09 -30.23 -49.19
C THR A 153 33.64 -30.02 -49.66
N GLY A 154 33.02 -31.04 -50.27
CA GLY A 154 31.63 -30.94 -50.77
C GLY A 154 30.59 -31.41 -49.76
N SER A 155 29.31 -31.36 -50.14
CA SER A 155 28.18 -31.63 -49.24
C SER A 155 27.57 -33.03 -49.45
N ALA A 156 27.13 -33.66 -48.37
CA ALA A 156 26.37 -34.90 -48.40
C ALA A 156 24.91 -34.63 -48.04
N THR A 157 23.98 -35.08 -48.87
CA THR A 157 22.54 -34.83 -48.73
C THR A 157 21.76 -36.13 -48.91
N ALA A 158 20.83 -36.42 -47.98
CA ALA A 158 19.90 -37.54 -48.10
C ALA A 158 18.47 -37.06 -47.84
N ILE A 159 17.56 -37.46 -48.71
CA ILE A 159 16.18 -36.97 -48.71
C ILE A 159 15.21 -38.14 -48.81
N GLN A 160 14.20 -38.17 -47.94
CA GLN A 160 13.02 -39.02 -48.09
C GLN A 160 11.80 -38.14 -48.36
N ASN A 161 11.28 -38.20 -49.59
CA ASN A 161 10.04 -37.53 -49.98
C ASN A 161 8.80 -38.41 -49.75
N GLY A 162 8.94 -39.74 -49.76
CA GLY A 162 7.84 -40.69 -49.59
C GLY A 162 8.30 -42.13 -49.43
N GLY A 163 7.36 -43.08 -49.41
CA GLY A 163 7.64 -44.51 -49.24
C GLY A 163 7.88 -44.94 -47.79
N SER A 164 8.30 -46.19 -47.61
CA SER A 164 8.60 -46.78 -46.31
C SER A 164 10.05 -47.19 -46.20
N LEU A 165 10.70 -46.88 -45.08
CA LEU A 165 12.07 -47.27 -44.79
C LEU A 165 12.11 -48.00 -43.45
N SER A 166 12.72 -49.19 -43.43
CA SER A 166 12.86 -50.01 -42.22
C SER A 166 14.29 -50.50 -42.05
N THR A 167 14.88 -50.27 -40.87
CA THR A 167 16.19 -50.83 -40.53
C THR A 167 16.14 -51.69 -39.27
N THR A 168 16.68 -52.90 -39.35
CA THR A 168 16.68 -53.86 -38.24
C THR A 168 18.10 -54.35 -37.92
N GLY A 169 18.44 -54.41 -36.63
CA GLY A 169 19.75 -54.82 -36.13
C GLY A 169 20.39 -53.73 -35.26
N THR A 170 21.47 -54.07 -34.56
CA THR A 170 22.22 -53.14 -33.69
C THR A 170 22.84 -52.01 -34.52
N GLY A 171 22.81 -50.76 -34.04
CA GLY A 171 23.41 -49.62 -34.75
C GLY A 171 22.76 -49.22 -36.08
N GLY A 172 21.58 -49.77 -36.41
CA GLY A 172 20.85 -49.43 -37.65
C GLY A 172 20.42 -47.97 -37.72
N ASN A 173 20.44 -47.38 -38.92
CA ASN A 173 20.01 -46.02 -39.19
C ASN A 173 19.05 -45.98 -40.37
N GLY A 174 17.92 -45.29 -40.21
CA GLY A 174 16.94 -45.17 -41.27
C GLY A 174 17.54 -44.46 -42.50
N VAL A 175 17.73 -43.17 -42.33
CA VAL A 175 18.52 -42.30 -43.19
C VAL A 175 19.72 -41.83 -42.40
N ALA A 176 20.92 -42.16 -42.85
CA ALA A 176 22.13 -41.62 -42.25
C ALA A 176 22.99 -40.92 -43.28
N LEU A 177 23.61 -39.84 -42.85
CA LEU A 177 24.65 -39.16 -43.59
C LEU A 177 25.91 -39.17 -42.80
N PHE A 178 26.98 -39.51 -43.50
CA PHE A 178 28.32 -39.49 -42.96
C PHE A 178 29.15 -38.54 -43.81
N SER A 179 29.48 -37.37 -43.28
CA SER A 179 30.43 -36.46 -43.92
C SER A 179 31.77 -36.54 -43.19
N GLU A 180 32.81 -36.98 -43.90
CA GLU A 180 34.17 -37.11 -43.37
C GLU A 180 35.08 -36.10 -44.04
N THR A 181 35.30 -34.99 -43.37
CA THR A 181 36.09 -33.91 -43.92
C THR A 181 36.93 -33.30 -42.79
N TYR A 182 38.19 -32.96 -43.06
CA TYR A 182 38.89 -31.93 -42.27
C TYR A 182 38.53 -30.51 -42.78
N GLY A 183 37.59 -30.42 -43.73
CA GLY A 183 37.16 -29.21 -44.43
C GLY A 183 35.80 -28.69 -43.96
N SER A 184 35.08 -27.98 -44.84
CA SER A 184 33.90 -27.14 -44.52
C SER A 184 32.56 -27.59 -45.13
N GLY A 185 32.46 -28.81 -45.66
CA GLY A 185 31.27 -29.30 -46.37
C GLY A 185 30.10 -29.69 -45.44
N ALA A 186 28.85 -29.46 -45.86
CA ALA A 186 27.67 -29.67 -45.03
C ALA A 186 27.11 -31.11 -45.09
N ALA A 187 26.52 -31.58 -43.99
CA ALA A 187 25.74 -32.83 -43.91
C ALA A 187 24.24 -32.50 -43.72
N ILE A 188 23.37 -32.93 -44.65
CA ILE A 188 21.96 -32.48 -44.70
C ILE A 188 20.99 -33.65 -44.88
N VAL A 189 20.25 -34.03 -43.82
CA VAL A 189 19.14 -35.01 -43.91
C VAL A 189 17.80 -34.29 -43.96
N THR A 190 16.88 -34.73 -44.82
CA THR A 190 15.51 -34.21 -44.84
C THR A 190 14.48 -35.33 -45.01
N GLN A 191 13.47 -35.35 -44.15
CA GLN A 191 12.25 -36.14 -44.35
C GLN A 191 11.10 -35.20 -44.68
N ASN A 192 10.60 -35.26 -45.91
CA ASN A 192 9.41 -34.55 -46.34
C ASN A 192 8.13 -35.37 -46.21
N GLY A 193 8.23 -36.70 -46.21
CA GLY A 193 7.08 -37.61 -46.11
C GLY A 193 7.48 -39.06 -45.89
N GLY A 194 6.51 -39.96 -45.97
CA GLY A 194 6.73 -41.40 -45.80
C GLY A 194 6.88 -41.86 -44.34
N THR A 195 7.28 -43.12 -44.16
CA THR A 195 7.46 -43.74 -42.84
C THR A 195 8.89 -44.21 -42.65
N MET A 196 9.49 -43.96 -41.48
CA MET A 196 10.77 -44.54 -41.05
C MET A 196 10.57 -45.36 -39.78
N THR A 197 10.98 -46.62 -39.82
CA THR A 197 11.00 -47.50 -38.65
C THR A 197 12.42 -48.02 -38.42
N THR A 198 12.96 -47.86 -37.22
CA THR A 198 14.31 -48.36 -36.91
C THR A 198 14.35 -49.06 -35.55
N ASN A 199 14.95 -50.26 -35.50
CA ASN A 199 15.35 -50.93 -34.26
C ASN A 199 16.80 -50.60 -33.87
N GLY A 200 17.45 -49.67 -34.59
CA GLY A 200 18.84 -49.29 -34.41
C GLY A 200 19.02 -47.98 -33.60
N SER A 201 20.01 -47.17 -33.97
CA SER A 201 20.42 -45.98 -33.21
C SER A 201 19.73 -44.68 -33.66
N HIS A 202 19.54 -44.41 -34.94
CA HIS A 202 18.89 -43.15 -35.39
C HIS A 202 17.90 -43.39 -36.51
N ALA A 203 16.77 -42.67 -36.55
CA ALA A 203 15.91 -42.71 -37.74
C ALA A 203 16.47 -41.78 -38.84
N ALA A 204 16.79 -40.54 -38.51
CA ALA A 204 17.44 -39.58 -39.40
C ALA A 204 18.68 -38.97 -38.73
N TYR A 205 19.86 -39.12 -39.33
CA TYR A 205 21.11 -38.69 -38.72
C TYR A 205 22.03 -37.95 -39.69
N ALA A 206 22.42 -36.71 -39.35
CA ALA A 206 23.46 -35.97 -40.03
C ALA A 206 24.68 -35.79 -39.12
N LEU A 207 25.84 -36.25 -39.57
CA LEU A 207 27.11 -36.07 -38.87
C LEU A 207 28.13 -35.33 -39.75
N ALA A 208 28.64 -34.20 -39.25
CA ALA A 208 29.78 -33.48 -39.83
C ALA A 208 31.00 -33.56 -38.90
N ARG A 209 32.06 -34.25 -39.33
CA ARG A 209 33.27 -34.43 -38.50
C ARG A 209 34.27 -33.26 -38.58
N GLY A 210 34.22 -32.48 -39.66
CA GLY A 210 35.07 -31.31 -39.89
C GLY A 210 34.47 -30.00 -39.38
N ASN A 211 34.81 -28.89 -40.04
CA ASN A 211 34.30 -27.55 -39.75
C ASN A 211 32.99 -27.22 -40.49
N GLY A 212 32.42 -28.18 -41.21
CA GLY A 212 31.11 -28.04 -41.86
C GLY A 212 29.95 -28.20 -40.89
N SER A 213 28.77 -27.73 -41.30
CA SER A 213 27.54 -27.83 -40.50
C SER A 213 26.81 -29.16 -40.70
N ALA A 214 26.01 -29.54 -39.70
CA ALA A 214 25.09 -30.67 -39.79
C ALA A 214 23.66 -30.17 -39.64
N THR A 215 22.76 -30.57 -40.54
CA THR A 215 21.35 -30.18 -40.52
C THR A 215 20.46 -31.40 -40.72
N VAL A 216 19.44 -31.54 -39.88
CA VAL A 216 18.35 -32.50 -40.08
C VAL A 216 17.00 -31.79 -39.99
N ALA A 217 16.13 -32.03 -40.97
CA ALA A 217 14.79 -31.48 -41.02
C ALA A 217 13.73 -32.57 -41.21
N GLN A 218 12.65 -32.52 -40.43
CA GLN A 218 11.40 -33.23 -40.70
C GLN A 218 10.31 -32.21 -41.02
N THR A 219 9.77 -32.26 -42.23
CA THR A 219 8.65 -31.40 -42.69
C THR A 219 7.34 -32.18 -42.81
N GLY A 220 7.39 -33.52 -42.80
CA GLY A 220 6.22 -34.41 -42.81
C GLY A 220 6.59 -35.88 -42.57
N GLY A 221 5.59 -36.76 -42.64
CA GLY A 221 5.77 -38.21 -42.45
C GLY A 221 5.74 -38.68 -40.98
N SER A 222 6.14 -39.94 -40.75
CA SER A 222 6.20 -40.54 -39.42
C SER A 222 7.53 -41.24 -39.16
N ILE A 223 8.10 -41.01 -37.99
CA ILE A 223 9.28 -41.73 -37.46
C ILE A 223 8.84 -42.54 -36.26
N THR A 224 9.18 -43.83 -36.26
CA THR A 224 9.04 -44.72 -35.10
C THR A 224 10.35 -45.44 -34.85
N ALA A 225 10.95 -45.13 -33.72
CA ALA A 225 12.28 -45.59 -33.39
C ALA A 225 12.17 -46.48 -32.13
N LEU A 226 12.27 -47.80 -32.37
CA LEU A 226 11.70 -48.88 -31.56
C LEU A 226 12.70 -49.57 -30.63
N SER A 227 14.00 -49.31 -30.77
CA SER A 227 15.04 -49.93 -29.94
C SER A 227 14.74 -49.75 -28.45
N SER A 228 14.83 -50.82 -27.66
CA SER A 228 14.78 -50.77 -26.19
C SER A 228 16.14 -51.06 -25.55
N THR A 229 17.16 -51.39 -26.35
CA THR A 229 18.48 -51.87 -25.90
C THR A 229 19.61 -50.88 -26.17
N PHE A 230 19.39 -49.89 -27.04
CA PHE A 230 20.39 -48.90 -27.45
C PHE A 230 19.82 -47.50 -27.42
N VAL A 231 20.72 -46.53 -27.24
CA VAL A 231 20.39 -45.12 -27.38
C VAL A 231 19.82 -44.88 -28.77
N ASN A 232 18.55 -44.50 -28.82
CA ASN A 232 17.79 -44.37 -30.05
C ASN A 232 17.15 -42.98 -30.16
N ALA A 233 17.28 -42.38 -31.34
CA ALA A 233 16.82 -41.03 -31.61
C ALA A 233 15.99 -40.94 -32.89
N GLY A 234 15.09 -39.96 -32.93
CA GLY A 234 14.27 -39.66 -34.10
C GLY A 234 15.09 -38.93 -35.16
N ILE A 235 15.30 -37.64 -34.97
CA ILE A 235 16.15 -36.82 -35.85
C ILE A 235 17.33 -36.22 -35.08
N VAL A 236 18.55 -36.37 -35.60
CA VAL A 236 19.77 -35.87 -34.92
C VAL A 236 20.74 -35.21 -35.90
N ALA A 237 21.11 -33.96 -35.61
CA ALA A 237 22.23 -33.27 -36.24
C ALA A 237 23.42 -33.20 -35.27
N GLN A 238 24.61 -33.58 -35.74
CA GLN A 238 25.81 -33.59 -34.91
C GLN A 238 27.03 -33.02 -35.65
N THR A 239 27.77 -32.13 -34.98
CA THR A 239 29.09 -31.65 -35.42
C THR A 239 30.18 -32.00 -34.41
N ILE A 240 31.37 -32.36 -34.90
CA ILE A 240 32.56 -32.59 -34.06
C ILE A 240 33.52 -31.41 -34.10
N GLY A 241 33.69 -30.77 -35.27
CA GLY A 241 34.50 -29.56 -35.42
C GLY A 241 33.74 -28.27 -35.11
N SER A 242 34.13 -27.16 -35.74
CA SER A 242 33.61 -25.83 -35.40
C SER A 242 32.27 -25.45 -36.07
N GLY A 243 31.65 -26.35 -36.83
CA GLY A 243 30.41 -26.07 -37.55
C GLY A 243 29.16 -26.19 -36.67
N ASP A 244 28.07 -25.56 -37.11
CA ASP A 244 26.80 -25.58 -36.39
C ASP A 244 26.01 -26.89 -36.61
N ALA A 245 25.34 -27.36 -35.55
CA ALA A 245 24.41 -28.47 -35.59
C ALA A 245 22.96 -27.97 -35.49
N ARG A 246 22.09 -28.33 -36.43
CA ARG A 246 20.69 -27.90 -36.43
C ARG A 246 19.71 -29.04 -36.69
N ALA A 247 18.80 -29.29 -35.75
CA ALA A 247 17.67 -30.20 -35.93
C ALA A 247 16.36 -29.42 -35.94
N THR A 248 15.47 -29.68 -36.90
CA THR A 248 14.19 -28.96 -37.02
C THR A 248 13.05 -29.92 -37.34
N GLN A 249 12.00 -29.89 -36.53
CA GLN A 249 10.72 -30.48 -36.83
C GLN A 249 9.72 -29.36 -37.18
N SER A 250 9.11 -29.45 -38.35
CA SER A 250 8.09 -28.52 -38.84
C SER A 250 6.78 -29.23 -39.23
N GLY A 251 6.77 -30.57 -39.21
CA GLY A 251 5.59 -31.40 -39.42
C GLY A 251 5.89 -32.86 -39.11
N GLY A 252 4.87 -33.71 -39.21
CA GLY A 252 4.98 -35.15 -38.96
C GLY A 252 4.94 -35.57 -37.48
N THR A 253 5.19 -36.85 -37.23
CA THR A 253 5.18 -37.44 -35.88
C THR A 253 6.49 -38.17 -35.60
N ILE A 254 7.06 -37.97 -34.40
CA ILE A 254 8.24 -38.71 -33.93
C ILE A 254 7.91 -39.44 -32.64
N VAL A 255 8.11 -40.75 -32.63
CA VAL A 255 8.01 -41.60 -31.44
C VAL A 255 9.32 -42.35 -31.23
N THR A 256 9.94 -42.20 -30.06
CA THR A 256 11.13 -42.94 -29.64
C THR A 256 10.84 -43.74 -28.37
N ASN A 257 11.39 -44.96 -28.23
CA ASN A 257 11.10 -45.87 -27.11
C ASN A 257 12.32 -46.21 -26.23
N SER A 258 13.46 -45.53 -26.42
CA SER A 258 14.72 -45.77 -25.69
C SER A 258 15.31 -44.52 -25.05
N GLN A 259 16.48 -44.69 -24.41
CA GLN A 259 17.35 -43.57 -24.03
C GLN A 259 17.71 -42.75 -25.27
N GLY A 260 17.67 -41.41 -25.20
CA GLY A 260 18.04 -40.52 -26.32
C GLY A 260 17.04 -39.40 -26.59
N GLY A 261 17.44 -38.48 -27.50
CA GLY A 261 16.63 -37.35 -27.93
C GLY A 261 15.72 -37.70 -29.11
N ALA A 262 14.44 -37.37 -29.06
CA ALA A 262 13.55 -37.53 -30.23
C ALA A 262 13.89 -36.51 -31.33
N VAL A 263 14.19 -35.26 -30.96
CA VAL A 263 14.78 -34.24 -31.83
C VAL A 263 16.04 -33.70 -31.16
N GLY A 264 17.21 -33.87 -31.77
CA GLY A 264 18.50 -33.58 -31.14
C GLY A 264 19.47 -32.78 -32.00
N ALA A 265 20.10 -31.76 -31.44
CA ALA A 265 21.25 -31.08 -32.03
C ALA A 265 22.45 -31.13 -31.07
N ILE A 266 23.62 -31.54 -31.57
CA ILE A 266 24.82 -31.75 -30.76
C ILE A 266 26.03 -31.10 -31.44
N ALA A 267 26.66 -30.12 -30.81
CA ALA A 267 27.91 -29.52 -31.29
C ALA A 267 29.04 -29.79 -30.29
N SER A 268 29.91 -30.76 -30.60
CA SER A 268 31.01 -31.15 -29.72
C SER A 268 32.25 -30.26 -29.86
N GLY A 269 32.34 -29.46 -30.92
CA GLY A 269 33.37 -28.42 -31.07
C GLY A 269 32.87 -27.04 -30.64
N SER A 270 33.30 -25.97 -31.32
CA SER A 270 32.96 -24.58 -30.97
C SER A 270 31.69 -24.03 -31.64
N GLY A 271 31.01 -24.82 -32.47
CA GLY A 271 29.80 -24.39 -33.17
C GLY A 271 28.56 -24.38 -32.27
N ASN A 272 27.50 -23.73 -32.73
CA ASN A 272 26.22 -23.69 -32.02
C ASN A 272 25.44 -24.99 -32.25
N ALA A 273 24.62 -25.38 -31.28
CA ALA A 273 23.63 -26.42 -31.44
C ALA A 273 22.23 -25.80 -31.36
N THR A 274 21.34 -26.16 -32.29
CA THR A 274 19.98 -25.60 -32.34
C THR A 274 18.94 -26.66 -32.64
N THR A 275 17.98 -26.83 -31.73
CA THR A 275 16.81 -27.68 -31.90
C THR A 275 15.55 -26.84 -32.00
N VAL A 276 14.75 -27.02 -33.06
CA VAL A 276 13.51 -26.27 -33.27
C VAL A 276 12.34 -27.22 -33.50
N GLN A 277 11.26 -27.03 -32.74
CA GLN A 277 9.95 -27.60 -33.01
C GLN A 277 9.00 -26.46 -33.41
N SER A 278 8.66 -26.41 -34.69
CA SER A 278 7.77 -25.43 -35.31
C SER A 278 6.46 -26.05 -35.84
N GLY A 279 6.38 -27.38 -35.81
CA GLY A 279 5.19 -28.16 -36.14
C GLY A 279 5.39 -29.64 -35.80
N GLY A 280 4.35 -30.45 -35.97
CA GLY A 280 4.37 -31.88 -35.65
C GLY A 280 4.23 -32.21 -34.16
N SER A 281 4.50 -33.48 -33.80
CA SER A 281 4.43 -33.97 -32.42
C SER A 281 5.63 -34.85 -32.06
N VAL A 282 6.03 -34.81 -30.78
CA VAL A 282 7.15 -35.58 -30.24
C VAL A 282 6.70 -36.39 -29.02
N THR A 283 7.04 -37.68 -29.01
CA THR A 283 6.86 -38.56 -27.85
C THR A 283 8.10 -39.43 -27.63
N ALA A 284 8.68 -39.34 -26.44
CA ALA A 284 9.89 -40.04 -26.04
C ALA A 284 9.60 -40.91 -24.79
N ASN A 285 9.45 -42.21 -24.97
CA ASN A 285 8.92 -43.12 -23.95
C ASN A 285 9.98 -43.83 -23.10
N GLY A 286 11.26 -43.78 -23.50
CA GLY A 286 12.33 -44.51 -22.80
C GLY A 286 12.75 -43.87 -21.48
N SER A 287 13.44 -44.62 -20.63
CA SER A 287 14.17 -44.05 -19.49
C SER A 287 15.36 -43.22 -19.98
N ASN A 288 15.67 -42.11 -19.30
CA ASN A 288 16.68 -41.14 -19.71
C ASN A 288 16.40 -40.57 -21.12
N ALA A 289 15.13 -40.53 -21.53
CA ALA A 289 14.75 -39.99 -22.83
C ALA A 289 14.58 -38.48 -22.76
N THR A 290 14.78 -37.84 -23.90
CA THR A 290 14.56 -36.41 -24.06
C THR A 290 13.65 -36.18 -25.25
N GLY A 291 12.65 -35.32 -25.10
CA GLY A 291 11.84 -34.89 -26.24
C GLY A 291 12.68 -34.04 -27.21
N LEU A 292 13.01 -32.83 -26.78
CA LEU A 292 13.91 -31.93 -27.51
C LEU A 292 15.26 -31.83 -26.78
N LEU A 293 16.33 -32.24 -27.44
CA LEU A 293 17.69 -32.22 -26.91
C LEU A 293 18.52 -31.17 -27.65
N VAL A 294 19.26 -30.35 -26.92
CA VAL A 294 20.33 -29.54 -27.48
C VAL A 294 21.56 -29.60 -26.58
N LEU A 295 22.73 -29.85 -27.17
CA LEU A 295 23.98 -30.04 -26.43
C LEU A 295 25.16 -29.34 -27.10
N THR A 296 25.93 -28.57 -26.34
CA THR A 296 27.24 -28.05 -26.76
C THR A 296 28.33 -28.48 -25.78
N ASP A 297 29.48 -28.97 -26.28
CA ASP A 297 30.65 -29.30 -25.44
C ASP A 297 31.71 -28.18 -25.43
N GLY A 298 31.71 -27.29 -26.44
CA GLY A 298 32.65 -26.17 -26.57
C GLY A 298 32.06 -24.81 -26.20
N ALA A 299 32.46 -23.76 -26.93
CA ALA A 299 32.06 -22.38 -26.67
C ALA A 299 30.73 -21.95 -27.31
N GLY A 300 30.10 -22.83 -28.11
CA GLY A 300 28.85 -22.51 -28.80
C GLY A 300 27.63 -22.52 -27.90
N THR A 301 26.56 -21.89 -28.37
CA THR A 301 25.29 -21.78 -27.63
C THR A 301 24.39 -22.99 -27.90
N ALA A 302 23.80 -23.55 -26.85
CA ALA A 302 22.79 -24.60 -26.91
C ALA A 302 21.38 -23.98 -26.95
N THR A 303 20.78 -23.87 -28.13
CA THR A 303 19.47 -23.22 -28.33
C THR A 303 18.35 -24.21 -28.60
N VAL A 304 17.23 -24.09 -27.89
CA VAL A 304 16.00 -24.84 -28.15
C VAL A 304 14.80 -23.91 -28.28
N THR A 305 13.95 -24.14 -29.27
CA THR A 305 12.73 -23.37 -29.50
C THR A 305 11.56 -24.28 -29.79
N GLN A 306 10.48 -24.12 -29.03
CA GLN A 306 9.20 -24.77 -29.24
C GLN A 306 8.11 -23.73 -29.51
N ALA A 307 7.47 -23.81 -30.68
CA ALA A 307 6.35 -22.95 -31.04
C ALA A 307 5.05 -23.30 -30.29
N ALA A 308 4.11 -22.35 -30.28
CA ALA A 308 2.84 -22.50 -29.59
C ALA A 308 1.94 -23.61 -30.20
N GLY A 309 1.12 -24.24 -29.36
CA GLY A 309 0.16 -25.27 -29.77
C GLY A 309 0.76 -26.64 -30.08
N LEU A 310 2.08 -26.82 -29.86
CA LEU A 310 2.77 -28.09 -30.07
C LEU A 310 2.86 -28.91 -28.79
N THR A 311 3.20 -30.19 -28.92
CA THR A 311 3.37 -31.11 -27.78
C THR A 311 4.71 -31.83 -27.86
N VAL A 312 5.41 -31.85 -26.73
CA VAL A 312 6.58 -32.68 -26.45
C VAL A 312 6.31 -33.46 -25.18
N SER A 313 6.42 -34.79 -25.26
CA SER A 313 6.19 -35.66 -24.11
C SER A 313 7.37 -36.58 -23.88
N ALA A 314 7.95 -36.56 -22.69
CA ALA A 314 9.04 -37.46 -22.29
C ALA A 314 8.77 -38.08 -20.90
N THR A 315 7.99 -39.17 -20.85
CA THR A 315 7.37 -39.65 -19.59
C THR A 315 8.14 -40.74 -18.84
N GLY A 316 9.30 -41.18 -19.35
CA GLY A 316 10.13 -42.20 -18.72
C GLY A 316 10.80 -41.75 -17.41
N ALA A 317 11.51 -42.66 -16.75
CA ALA A 317 12.32 -42.30 -15.58
C ALA A 317 13.51 -41.42 -15.99
N ASN A 318 13.88 -40.42 -15.20
CA ASN A 318 14.95 -39.44 -15.46
C ASN A 318 14.85 -38.79 -16.85
N SER A 319 13.62 -38.62 -17.35
CA SER A 319 13.36 -38.13 -18.70
C SER A 319 12.95 -36.67 -18.67
N ASN A 320 13.36 -35.93 -19.70
CA ASN A 320 13.18 -34.48 -19.77
C ASN A 320 12.39 -34.13 -21.02
N GLY A 321 11.36 -33.29 -20.89
CA GLY A 321 10.61 -32.83 -22.06
C GLY A 321 11.54 -32.08 -23.01
N ILE A 322 12.21 -31.06 -22.48
CA ILE A 322 13.26 -30.29 -23.12
C ILE A 322 14.53 -30.41 -22.26
N PHE A 323 15.68 -30.65 -22.89
CA PHE A 323 16.98 -30.63 -22.22
C PHE A 323 17.98 -29.79 -23.03
N ALA A 324 18.40 -28.64 -22.50
CA ALA A 324 19.39 -27.77 -23.10
C ALA A 324 20.67 -27.70 -22.25
N LEU A 325 21.76 -28.25 -22.77
CA LEU A 325 22.99 -28.46 -22.00
C LEU A 325 24.19 -27.81 -22.70
N ALA A 326 24.84 -26.87 -22.02
CA ALA A 326 26.10 -26.26 -22.46
C ALA A 326 27.23 -26.69 -21.51
N ARG A 327 27.96 -27.76 -21.86
CA ARG A 327 28.99 -28.37 -21.00
C ARG A 327 30.34 -27.64 -21.04
N GLY A 328 30.58 -26.87 -22.10
CA GLY A 328 31.78 -26.05 -22.26
C GLY A 328 31.59 -24.65 -21.69
N THR A 329 32.26 -23.66 -22.29
CA THR A 329 32.14 -22.24 -21.87
C THR A 329 30.95 -21.52 -22.53
N GLY A 330 30.13 -22.24 -23.29
CA GLY A 330 28.95 -21.71 -23.95
C GLY A 330 27.79 -21.42 -23.00
N ARG A 331 26.70 -20.92 -23.57
CA ARG A 331 25.43 -20.64 -22.87
C ARG A 331 24.30 -21.52 -23.41
N TYR A 332 23.18 -21.55 -22.72
CA TYR A 332 21.94 -22.13 -23.24
C TYR A 332 20.84 -21.08 -23.41
N ALA A 333 19.89 -21.36 -24.30
CA ALA A 333 18.69 -20.56 -24.50
C ALA A 333 17.50 -21.48 -24.80
N ALA A 334 16.49 -21.48 -23.94
CA ALA A 334 15.27 -22.26 -24.11
C ALA A 334 14.06 -21.34 -24.26
N SER A 335 13.37 -21.40 -25.40
CA SER A 335 12.12 -20.68 -25.64
C SER A 335 10.98 -21.68 -25.83
N VAL A 336 9.98 -21.63 -24.94
CA VAL A 336 8.93 -22.64 -24.85
C VAL A 336 7.56 -21.96 -24.92
N ALA A 337 6.80 -22.27 -25.96
CA ALA A 337 5.44 -21.77 -26.14
C ALA A 337 4.35 -22.86 -26.21
N GLY A 338 4.75 -24.14 -26.28
CA GLY A 338 3.84 -25.28 -26.37
C GLY A 338 3.68 -26.05 -25.06
N SER A 339 3.09 -27.24 -25.15
CA SER A 339 2.97 -28.17 -24.05
C SER A 339 4.21 -29.06 -23.96
N THR A 340 4.83 -29.12 -22.79
CA THR A 340 6.03 -29.91 -22.53
C THR A 340 5.83 -30.74 -21.27
N ILE A 341 5.96 -32.07 -21.39
CA ILE A 341 5.73 -33.02 -20.29
C ILE A 341 7.05 -33.69 -19.93
N GLY A 342 7.42 -33.58 -18.66
CA GLY A 342 8.61 -34.20 -18.07
C GLY A 342 8.37 -35.61 -17.52
N GLY A 343 9.46 -36.32 -17.25
CA GLY A 343 9.46 -37.66 -16.71
C GLY A 343 9.36 -37.72 -15.19
N SER A 344 9.64 -38.88 -14.60
CA SER A 344 9.70 -39.07 -13.14
C SER A 344 11.15 -39.20 -12.65
N GLY A 345 11.43 -38.80 -11.41
CA GLY A 345 12.77 -38.89 -10.80
C GLY A 345 13.40 -37.52 -10.55
N SER A 346 14.50 -37.48 -9.80
CA SER A 346 15.15 -36.23 -9.34
C SER A 346 15.81 -35.42 -10.44
N ASN A 347 16.19 -36.06 -11.55
CA ASN A 347 16.85 -35.41 -12.70
C ASN A 347 15.90 -35.24 -13.90
N ALA A 348 14.60 -35.27 -13.64
CA ALA A 348 13.55 -35.12 -14.63
C ALA A 348 12.80 -33.80 -14.42
N ALA A 349 12.62 -33.05 -15.50
CA ALA A 349 11.80 -31.84 -15.52
C ALA A 349 11.06 -31.72 -16.86
N ALA A 350 10.05 -30.85 -16.92
CA ALA A 350 9.50 -30.45 -18.21
C ALA A 350 10.58 -29.71 -19.03
N VAL A 351 11.26 -28.75 -18.41
CA VAL A 351 12.43 -28.07 -18.99
C VAL A 351 13.62 -28.25 -18.06
N HIS A 352 14.71 -28.79 -18.60
CA HIS A 352 15.96 -28.96 -17.90
C HIS A 352 17.05 -28.17 -18.65
N THR A 353 17.76 -27.31 -17.94
CA THR A 353 18.89 -26.55 -18.45
C THR A 353 20.12 -26.73 -17.55
N SER A 354 21.30 -26.53 -18.12
CA SER A 354 22.56 -26.57 -17.36
C SER A 354 23.68 -26.01 -18.21
N GLY A 355 24.49 -25.11 -17.64
CA GLY A 355 25.73 -24.68 -18.26
C GLY A 355 26.42 -23.58 -17.49
N VAL A 356 27.71 -23.76 -17.21
CA VAL A 356 28.52 -22.83 -16.41
C VAL A 356 28.54 -21.39 -16.92
N GLY A 357 28.27 -21.16 -18.21
CA GLY A 357 28.15 -19.82 -18.80
C GLY A 357 26.81 -19.11 -18.52
N GLY A 358 25.86 -19.82 -17.88
CA GLY A 358 24.48 -19.42 -17.65
C GLY A 358 23.61 -19.51 -18.90
N GLY A 359 22.39 -19.01 -18.79
CA GLY A 359 21.47 -19.01 -19.92
C GLY A 359 20.14 -18.31 -19.68
N THR A 360 19.22 -18.57 -20.60
CA THR A 360 17.86 -17.99 -20.59
C THR A 360 16.82 -19.08 -20.74
N VAL A 361 15.71 -18.95 -20.01
CA VAL A 361 14.53 -19.79 -20.15
C VAL A 361 13.30 -18.88 -20.25
N ASP A 362 12.70 -18.83 -21.43
CA ASP A 362 11.51 -18.03 -21.71
C ASP A 362 10.30 -18.93 -21.90
N ILE A 363 9.36 -18.85 -20.97
CA ILE A 363 8.11 -19.63 -20.97
C ILE A 363 6.94 -18.70 -21.34
N ALA A 364 6.44 -18.84 -22.57
CA ALA A 364 5.36 -18.01 -23.09
C ALA A 364 4.02 -18.27 -22.38
N SER A 365 3.08 -17.34 -22.51
CA SER A 365 1.76 -17.45 -21.88
C SER A 365 0.90 -18.62 -22.37
N SER A 366 1.16 -19.12 -23.58
CA SER A 366 0.50 -20.30 -24.13
C SER A 366 1.12 -21.62 -23.66
N ALA A 367 2.29 -21.57 -23.02
CA ALA A 367 3.02 -22.77 -22.64
C ALA A 367 2.38 -23.47 -21.45
N VAL A 368 2.43 -24.80 -21.49
CA VAL A 368 2.01 -25.66 -20.38
C VAL A 368 3.14 -26.64 -20.07
N LEU A 369 3.81 -26.45 -18.94
CA LEU A 369 4.88 -27.31 -18.47
C LEU A 369 4.30 -28.25 -17.41
N ASP A 370 4.28 -29.54 -17.73
CA ASP A 370 3.81 -30.58 -16.81
C ASP A 370 5.01 -31.34 -16.23
N GLY A 371 5.42 -30.90 -15.05
CA GLY A 371 6.41 -31.56 -14.19
C GLY A 371 5.79 -32.43 -13.11
N SER A 372 4.48 -32.73 -13.15
CA SER A 372 3.78 -33.43 -12.06
C SER A 372 4.38 -34.79 -11.69
N ARG A 373 5.07 -35.44 -12.63
CA ARG A 373 5.69 -36.76 -12.45
C ARG A 373 7.00 -36.72 -11.65
N SER A 374 7.77 -35.65 -11.76
CA SER A 374 9.00 -35.42 -10.97
C SER A 374 8.76 -34.48 -9.79
N GLY A 375 7.70 -33.68 -9.85
CA GLY A 375 7.49 -32.51 -9.01
C GLY A 375 8.23 -31.27 -9.52
N ILE A 376 8.91 -31.30 -10.68
CA ILE A 376 9.78 -30.23 -11.17
C ILE A 376 9.36 -29.80 -12.57
N ALA A 377 8.91 -28.55 -12.71
CA ALA A 377 8.57 -27.96 -14.01
C ALA A 377 9.83 -27.43 -14.72
N VAL A 378 10.70 -26.73 -13.99
CA VAL A 378 11.96 -26.20 -14.49
C VAL A 378 13.09 -26.60 -13.55
N LEU A 379 14.16 -27.16 -14.11
CA LEU A 379 15.40 -27.48 -13.41
C LEU A 379 16.55 -26.80 -14.16
N ASP A 380 17.24 -25.86 -13.53
CA ASP A 380 18.57 -25.45 -13.94
C ASP A 380 19.60 -25.99 -12.96
N GLU A 381 20.71 -26.58 -13.44
CA GLU A 381 21.70 -27.22 -12.55
C GLU A 381 22.91 -26.33 -12.22
N THR A 382 23.38 -25.51 -13.18
CA THR A 382 24.62 -24.75 -13.04
C THR A 382 24.60 -23.47 -13.86
N GLY A 383 25.14 -22.40 -13.26
CA GLY A 383 25.40 -21.12 -13.90
C GLY A 383 24.13 -20.26 -13.95
N ALA A 384 24.29 -18.95 -13.74
CA ALA A 384 23.17 -18.03 -13.62
C ALA A 384 22.13 -18.13 -14.76
N VAL A 385 20.87 -18.36 -14.41
CA VAL A 385 19.72 -18.37 -15.32
C VAL A 385 18.93 -17.08 -15.24
N THR A 386 18.49 -16.56 -16.39
CA THR A 386 17.35 -15.64 -16.45
C THR A 386 16.12 -16.41 -16.90
N LEU A 387 15.23 -16.72 -15.96
CA LEU A 387 13.95 -17.41 -16.19
C LEU A 387 12.81 -16.39 -16.23
N THR A 388 12.10 -16.30 -17.35
CA THR A 388 10.88 -15.48 -17.46
C THR A 388 9.69 -16.38 -17.76
N SER A 389 8.67 -16.35 -16.90
CA SER A 389 7.49 -17.20 -17.03
C SER A 389 6.18 -16.42 -17.07
N ALA A 390 5.38 -16.70 -18.10
CA ALA A 390 3.99 -16.29 -18.22
C ALA A 390 3.03 -17.48 -18.37
N GLY A 391 3.54 -18.72 -18.40
CA GLY A 391 2.79 -19.94 -18.71
C GLY A 391 2.23 -20.68 -17.48
N ALA A 392 1.60 -21.83 -17.71
CA ALA A 392 1.11 -22.71 -16.64
C ALA A 392 2.11 -23.83 -16.34
N LEU A 393 2.65 -23.84 -15.13
CA LEU A 393 3.70 -24.75 -14.66
C LEU A 393 3.15 -25.61 -13.52
N THR A 394 3.13 -26.92 -13.72
CA THR A 394 2.83 -27.91 -12.69
C THR A 394 4.13 -28.47 -12.14
N GLY A 395 4.51 -28.07 -10.92
CA GLY A 395 5.76 -28.45 -10.26
C GLY A 395 6.59 -27.24 -9.81
N ASP A 396 7.74 -27.55 -9.22
CA ASP A 396 8.71 -26.58 -8.71
C ASP A 396 9.56 -25.97 -9.84
N ILE A 397 10.08 -24.79 -9.58
CA ILE A 397 11.18 -24.18 -10.32
C ILE A 397 12.41 -24.26 -9.41
N LEU A 398 13.47 -24.93 -9.87
CA LEU A 398 14.74 -25.08 -9.15
C LEU A 398 15.85 -24.49 -10.03
N THR A 399 16.58 -23.48 -9.58
CA THR A 399 17.66 -22.85 -10.39
C THR A 399 19.09 -23.11 -9.87
N ASN A 400 19.19 -23.56 -8.61
CA ASN A 400 20.36 -24.19 -7.98
C ASN A 400 21.63 -23.33 -7.81
N ALA A 401 22.35 -22.99 -8.87
CA ALA A 401 23.69 -22.41 -8.72
C ALA A 401 23.94 -21.26 -9.69
N GLY A 402 24.54 -20.19 -9.16
CA GLY A 402 24.75 -18.93 -9.84
C GLY A 402 23.66 -17.92 -9.50
N ASN A 403 24.00 -16.64 -9.61
CA ASN A 403 23.09 -15.54 -9.32
C ASN A 403 21.93 -15.49 -10.30
N ASP A 404 20.81 -16.08 -9.93
CA ASP A 404 19.66 -16.32 -10.77
C ASP A 404 18.69 -15.13 -10.79
N THR A 405 17.99 -14.99 -11.90
CA THR A 405 16.91 -14.00 -12.05
C THR A 405 15.64 -14.70 -12.50
N ILE A 406 14.66 -14.74 -11.61
CA ILE A 406 13.36 -15.37 -11.83
C ILE A 406 12.26 -14.32 -11.92
N ASN A 407 11.61 -14.22 -13.08
CA ASN A 407 10.52 -13.29 -13.35
C ASN A 407 9.21 -14.04 -13.58
N LEU A 408 8.31 -14.00 -12.60
CA LEU A 408 6.93 -14.47 -12.74
C LEU A 408 6.03 -13.30 -13.14
N ILE A 409 5.75 -13.21 -14.44
CA ILE A 409 5.02 -12.09 -15.06
C ILE A 409 3.57 -12.44 -15.42
N GLY A 410 3.19 -13.71 -15.33
CA GLY A 410 1.86 -14.22 -15.69
C GLY A 410 1.71 -15.70 -15.40
N GLY A 411 0.56 -16.28 -15.77
CA GLY A 411 0.34 -17.73 -15.66
C GLY A 411 0.20 -18.25 -14.23
N SER A 412 0.64 -19.48 -13.99
CA SER A 412 0.51 -20.14 -12.68
C SER A 412 1.65 -21.10 -12.40
N VAL A 413 2.22 -21.07 -11.20
CA VAL A 413 3.20 -22.04 -10.70
C VAL A 413 2.59 -22.77 -9.51
N SER A 414 2.39 -24.09 -9.64
CA SER A 414 1.79 -24.90 -8.57
C SER A 414 2.77 -25.30 -7.48
N GLY A 415 4.07 -25.29 -7.76
CA GLY A 415 5.14 -25.62 -6.82
C GLY A 415 5.74 -24.40 -6.13
N LYS A 416 6.89 -24.60 -5.51
CA LYS A 416 7.76 -23.54 -4.99
C LYS A 416 8.77 -23.08 -6.04
N ILE A 417 9.35 -21.91 -5.82
CA ILE A 417 10.55 -21.42 -6.49
C ILE A 417 11.68 -21.56 -5.47
N ASP A 418 12.70 -22.33 -5.82
CA ASP A 418 13.91 -22.54 -5.02
C ASP A 418 15.08 -22.03 -5.87
N ALA A 419 15.63 -20.89 -5.48
CA ALA A 419 16.64 -20.21 -6.28
C ALA A 419 18.01 -20.91 -6.17
N GLY A 420 18.21 -21.69 -5.10
CA GLY A 420 19.50 -22.32 -4.84
C GLY A 420 20.35 -21.43 -3.96
N ALA A 421 21.66 -21.66 -3.89
CA ALA A 421 22.54 -20.73 -3.19
C ALA A 421 23.10 -19.70 -4.18
N ASP A 422 23.68 -18.61 -3.67
CA ASP A 422 24.17 -17.40 -4.37
C ASP A 422 23.19 -16.22 -4.26
N ASP A 423 23.55 -15.04 -4.79
CA ASP A 423 22.69 -13.85 -4.66
C ASP A 423 21.62 -13.84 -5.77
N ASP A 424 20.39 -14.18 -5.41
CA ASP A 424 19.31 -14.36 -6.38
C ASP A 424 18.30 -13.21 -6.40
N ARG A 425 17.59 -13.12 -7.52
CA ARG A 425 16.57 -12.10 -7.74
C ARG A 425 15.25 -12.73 -8.17
N PHE A 426 14.22 -12.50 -7.36
CA PHE A 426 12.84 -12.89 -7.68
C PHE A 426 11.93 -11.67 -7.90
N THR A 427 11.24 -11.64 -9.03
CA THR A 427 10.19 -10.65 -9.31
C THR A 427 8.87 -11.34 -9.59
N TRP A 428 7.87 -11.11 -8.73
CA TRP A 428 6.50 -11.58 -8.92
C TRP A 428 5.58 -10.41 -9.23
N SER A 429 5.26 -10.22 -10.51
CA SER A 429 4.46 -9.08 -10.99
C SER A 429 3.11 -9.48 -11.60
N GLY A 430 2.92 -10.76 -11.92
CA GLY A 430 1.65 -11.29 -12.42
C GLY A 430 1.50 -12.79 -12.19
N GLY A 431 0.36 -13.36 -12.58
CA GLY A 431 0.08 -14.78 -12.40
C GLY A 431 -0.11 -15.19 -10.94
N THR A 432 -0.08 -16.49 -10.65
CA THR A 432 -0.23 -17.05 -9.30
C THR A 432 0.92 -17.96 -8.90
N LEU A 433 1.34 -17.93 -7.64
CA LEU A 433 2.33 -18.83 -7.06
C LEU A 433 1.71 -19.54 -5.85
N ALA A 434 1.73 -20.87 -5.82
CA ALA A 434 1.13 -21.64 -4.74
C ALA A 434 2.11 -21.95 -3.60
N GLY A 435 3.34 -22.39 -3.90
CA GLY A 435 4.32 -22.78 -2.89
C GLY A 435 4.94 -21.60 -2.16
N GLY A 436 5.67 -20.76 -2.89
CA GLY A 436 6.48 -19.68 -2.31
C GLY A 436 7.81 -19.49 -3.01
N PHE A 437 8.66 -18.64 -2.43
CA PHE A 437 10.02 -18.36 -2.86
C PHE A 437 10.98 -18.68 -1.71
N LEU A 438 12.05 -19.41 -2.03
CA LEU A 438 13.18 -19.72 -1.15
C LEU A 438 14.47 -19.22 -1.81
N GLY A 439 15.14 -18.25 -1.21
CA GLY A 439 16.44 -17.73 -1.67
C GLY A 439 17.65 -18.52 -1.15
N GLN A 440 17.51 -19.24 -0.03
CA GLN A 440 18.59 -20.03 0.61
C GLN A 440 19.76 -19.16 1.07
N ASN A 441 21.01 -19.52 0.74
CA ASN A 441 22.19 -18.82 1.21
C ASN A 441 22.64 -17.80 0.16
N GLY A 442 22.65 -16.52 0.51
CA GLY A 442 23.06 -15.46 -0.40
C GLY A 442 22.47 -14.12 0.04
N SER A 443 22.74 -13.05 -0.72
CA SER A 443 22.04 -11.78 -0.56
C SER A 443 20.87 -11.68 -1.55
N ASP A 444 19.73 -12.23 -1.17
CA ASP A 444 18.58 -12.39 -2.05
C ASP A 444 17.71 -11.13 -2.12
N THR A 445 17.08 -10.93 -3.27
CA THR A 445 16.13 -9.83 -3.46
C THR A 445 14.83 -10.30 -4.08
N ALA A 446 13.72 -10.09 -3.36
CA ALA A 446 12.37 -10.35 -3.85
C ALA A 446 11.55 -9.06 -4.00
N VAL A 447 10.88 -8.90 -5.14
CA VAL A 447 9.92 -7.81 -5.38
C VAL A 447 8.55 -8.40 -5.75
N ILE A 448 7.56 -8.18 -4.90
CA ILE A 448 6.22 -8.74 -5.03
C ILE A 448 5.22 -7.62 -5.28
N SER A 449 4.69 -7.57 -6.50
CA SER A 449 3.68 -6.61 -6.96
C SER A 449 2.45 -7.27 -7.59
N ALA A 450 2.44 -8.60 -7.68
CA ALA A 450 1.31 -9.35 -8.19
C ALA A 450 0.08 -9.20 -7.28
N ALA A 451 -1.05 -8.81 -7.87
CA ALA A 451 -2.32 -8.63 -7.15
C ALA A 451 -2.85 -9.92 -6.49
N SER A 452 -2.36 -11.09 -6.91
CA SER A 452 -2.70 -12.40 -6.34
C SER A 452 -2.04 -12.68 -4.99
N TYR A 453 -0.97 -11.95 -4.63
CA TYR A 453 -0.30 -12.15 -3.35
C TYR A 453 -1.19 -11.67 -2.20
N ASN A 454 -1.59 -12.61 -1.34
CA ASN A 454 -2.48 -12.36 -0.20
C ASN A 454 -1.80 -12.65 1.15
N GLY A 455 -0.53 -13.05 1.15
CA GLY A 455 0.25 -13.39 2.34
C GLY A 455 0.30 -14.87 2.71
N SER A 456 -0.34 -15.77 1.93
CA SER A 456 -0.32 -17.22 2.22
C SER A 456 0.93 -17.95 1.74
N GLN A 457 1.66 -17.39 0.77
CA GLN A 457 2.90 -17.96 0.24
C GLN A 457 4.05 -17.70 1.21
N ILE A 458 4.93 -18.69 1.37
CA ILE A 458 6.18 -18.50 2.11
C ILE A 458 7.15 -17.71 1.22
N LEU A 459 7.63 -16.58 1.71
CA LEU A 459 8.72 -15.80 1.16
C LEU A 459 9.86 -15.87 2.18
N ASP A 460 10.92 -16.58 1.81
CA ASP A 460 12.07 -16.87 2.65
C ASP A 460 13.31 -16.30 1.95
N GLY A 461 14.02 -15.37 2.61
CA GLY A 461 15.32 -14.87 2.12
C GLY A 461 16.32 -16.00 2.15
N GLY A 462 16.61 -16.53 3.34
CA GLY A 462 16.85 -17.97 3.50
C GLY A 462 17.61 -18.35 4.77
N ASP A 463 18.79 -17.80 5.01
CA ASP A 463 19.63 -18.18 6.13
C ASP A 463 19.07 -17.67 7.47
N ASP A 464 19.28 -16.39 7.80
CA ASP A 464 18.83 -15.78 9.04
C ASP A 464 18.42 -14.30 8.87
N VAL A 465 18.65 -13.46 9.87
CA VAL A 465 18.30 -12.00 9.84
C VAL A 465 19.49 -11.13 10.27
N SER A 466 20.68 -11.72 10.28
CA SER A 466 21.92 -11.16 10.80
C SER A 466 22.85 -10.85 9.65
N ALA A 467 23.02 -9.57 9.35
CA ALA A 467 23.98 -9.06 8.37
C ALA A 467 25.49 -9.25 8.75
N ALA A 468 25.82 -10.15 9.67
CA ALA A 468 27.17 -10.33 10.22
C ALA A 468 28.07 -11.21 9.34
N ASP A 469 27.51 -12.16 8.62
CA ASP A 469 28.19 -12.95 7.57
C ASP A 469 28.37 -12.17 6.27
N GLY A 470 27.62 -11.07 6.10
CA GLY A 470 27.65 -10.22 4.92
C GLY A 470 26.54 -10.53 3.91
N TRP A 471 25.71 -11.52 4.18
CA TRP A 471 24.50 -11.82 3.42
C TRP A 471 23.36 -10.91 3.92
N VAL A 472 22.65 -10.29 2.98
CA VAL A 472 21.61 -9.30 3.32
C VAL A 472 20.44 -9.40 2.34
N ASP A 473 19.38 -10.02 2.82
CA ASP A 473 18.15 -10.26 2.08
C ASP A 473 17.19 -9.07 2.12
N ARG A 474 16.52 -8.87 0.99
CA ARG A 474 15.62 -7.74 0.76
C ARG A 474 14.31 -8.14 0.12
N LEU A 475 13.22 -7.96 0.86
CA LEU A 475 11.86 -8.10 0.35
C LEU A 475 11.23 -6.72 0.14
N THR A 476 10.66 -6.49 -1.03
CA THR A 476 9.78 -5.35 -1.30
C THR A 476 8.38 -5.84 -1.65
N LEU A 477 7.42 -5.48 -0.80
CA LEU A 477 6.00 -5.64 -1.09
C LEU A 477 5.46 -4.33 -1.68
N GLN A 478 5.03 -4.35 -2.94
CA GLN A 478 4.69 -3.16 -3.70
C GLN A 478 3.24 -3.18 -4.21
N GLY A 479 2.38 -2.34 -3.67
CA GLY A 479 0.99 -2.22 -4.13
C GLY A 479 0.08 -3.38 -3.74
N VAL A 480 0.50 -4.25 -2.81
CA VAL A 480 -0.23 -5.46 -2.43
C VAL A 480 -1.07 -5.26 -1.15
N THR A 481 -2.07 -6.10 -0.96
CA THR A 481 -2.83 -6.20 0.29
C THR A 481 -2.75 -7.64 0.79
N ALA A 482 -2.13 -7.85 1.94
CA ALA A 482 -1.80 -9.18 2.43
C ALA A 482 -1.98 -9.31 3.94
N THR A 483 -2.23 -10.53 4.40
CA THR A 483 -2.18 -10.91 5.81
C THR A 483 -1.04 -11.90 6.00
N ALA A 484 0.02 -11.49 6.71
CA ALA A 484 1.24 -12.28 6.84
C ALA A 484 1.95 -11.99 8.18
N GLY A 485 2.87 -12.86 8.56
CA GLY A 485 3.70 -12.75 9.76
C GLY A 485 4.96 -13.60 9.60
N GLY A 486 5.64 -13.95 10.69
CA GLY A 486 6.86 -14.77 10.62
C GLY A 486 6.66 -16.18 10.06
N ASP A 487 5.41 -16.66 9.99
CA ASP A 487 5.11 -17.96 9.37
C ASP A 487 5.34 -17.95 7.86
N THR A 488 5.16 -16.79 7.20
CA THR A 488 5.21 -16.64 5.74
C THR A 488 6.19 -15.60 5.25
N LEU A 489 6.69 -14.71 6.11
CA LEU A 489 7.80 -13.79 5.82
C LEU A 489 8.97 -14.16 6.72
N ARG A 490 9.96 -14.86 6.17
CA ARG A 490 11.07 -15.46 6.92
C ARG A 490 12.41 -14.94 6.42
N ASN A 491 13.35 -14.82 7.35
CA ASN A 491 14.76 -14.56 7.05
C ASN A 491 14.95 -13.37 6.11
N TRP A 492 14.39 -12.21 6.49
CA TRP A 492 14.57 -10.97 5.73
C TRP A 492 15.21 -9.93 6.63
N GLU A 493 16.46 -9.54 6.39
CA GLU A 493 17.07 -8.41 7.10
C GLU A 493 16.29 -7.12 6.84
N SER A 494 15.74 -6.97 5.64
CA SER A 494 14.96 -5.80 5.24
C SER A 494 13.65 -6.17 4.54
N ILE A 495 12.55 -5.67 5.09
CA ILE A 495 11.23 -5.72 4.44
C ILE A 495 10.76 -4.30 4.19
N THR A 496 10.51 -3.95 2.93
CA THR A 496 9.98 -2.64 2.53
C THR A 496 8.53 -2.77 2.07
N LEU A 497 7.65 -1.97 2.67
CA LEU A 497 6.26 -1.82 2.26
C LEU A 497 6.10 -0.54 1.44
N ASP A 498 5.86 -0.65 0.13
CA ASP A 498 5.59 0.46 -0.78
C ASP A 498 4.16 0.39 -1.30
N ASN A 499 3.33 1.41 -1.00
CA ASN A 499 1.90 1.41 -1.33
C ASN A 499 1.16 0.13 -0.89
N THR A 500 1.59 -0.47 0.23
CA THR A 500 1.17 -1.81 0.67
C THR A 500 0.30 -1.73 1.92
N ARG A 501 -0.74 -2.56 1.98
CA ARG A 501 -1.57 -2.77 3.17
C ARG A 501 -1.27 -4.14 3.77
N LEU A 502 -0.46 -4.18 4.81
CA LEU A 502 -0.09 -5.41 5.50
C LEU A 502 -0.89 -5.57 6.80
N THR A 503 -1.53 -6.72 6.99
CA THR A 503 -2.11 -7.13 8.27
C THR A 503 -1.19 -8.16 8.92
N LEU A 504 -0.61 -7.82 10.06
CA LEU A 504 0.27 -8.71 10.81
C LEU A 504 -0.53 -9.74 11.61
N ALA A 505 -0.34 -11.02 11.31
CA ALA A 505 -1.02 -12.14 11.98
C ALA A 505 -0.15 -13.40 11.98
N GLY A 506 -0.47 -14.35 12.86
CA GLY A 506 0.33 -15.58 13.02
C GLY A 506 1.53 -15.35 13.93
N SER A 507 2.64 -16.02 13.61
CA SER A 507 3.89 -15.93 14.37
C SER A 507 4.54 -14.55 14.31
N PRO A 508 5.35 -14.17 15.33
CA PRO A 508 6.13 -12.94 15.33
C PRO A 508 6.94 -12.75 14.05
N LEU A 509 6.92 -11.54 13.51
CA LEU A 509 7.77 -11.20 12.36
C LEU A 509 9.20 -10.95 12.85
N THR A 510 10.19 -11.60 12.25
CA THR A 510 11.60 -11.36 12.54
C THR A 510 12.25 -10.68 11.35
N VAL A 511 12.91 -9.55 11.59
CA VAL A 511 13.65 -8.74 10.62
C VAL A 511 15.00 -8.31 11.20
N GLY A 512 15.87 -7.75 10.37
CA GLY A 512 17.17 -7.24 10.82
C GLY A 512 17.07 -6.02 11.75
N ALA A 513 18.19 -5.68 12.38
CA ALA A 513 18.33 -4.50 13.26
C ALA A 513 19.65 -3.76 13.01
N GLY A 514 19.68 -2.46 13.27
CA GLY A 514 20.86 -1.63 13.08
C GLY A 514 21.14 -1.33 11.61
N VAL A 515 22.40 -1.53 11.18
CA VAL A 515 22.87 -1.28 9.82
C VAL A 515 23.72 -2.45 9.32
N ASN A 516 23.73 -2.70 8.02
CA ASN A 516 24.67 -3.65 7.42
C ASN A 516 26.10 -3.09 7.28
N ALA A 517 27.02 -3.89 6.74
CA ALA A 517 28.42 -3.50 6.50
C ALA A 517 28.59 -2.25 5.61
N SER A 518 27.59 -1.91 4.79
CA SER A 518 27.57 -0.69 3.95
C SER A 518 26.94 0.52 4.65
N GLY A 519 26.48 0.38 5.90
CA GLY A 519 25.81 1.45 6.66
C GLY A 519 24.33 1.63 6.31
N ASN A 520 23.73 0.73 5.53
CA ASN A 520 22.30 0.80 5.21
C ASN A 520 21.46 0.24 6.37
N PRO A 521 20.38 0.92 6.78
CA PRO A 521 19.53 0.45 7.88
C PRO A 521 18.82 -0.85 7.52
N LEU A 522 18.55 -1.66 8.54
CA LEU A 522 17.81 -2.92 8.44
C LEU A 522 16.48 -2.81 9.19
N GLY A 523 15.58 -3.77 8.98
CA GLY A 523 14.29 -3.87 9.64
C GLY A 523 13.08 -3.76 8.72
N LEU A 524 11.92 -3.46 9.33
CA LEU A 524 10.66 -3.24 8.63
C LEU A 524 10.48 -1.76 8.28
N PHE A 525 10.40 -1.46 6.98
CA PHE A 525 10.23 -0.11 6.44
C PHE A 525 8.79 0.10 5.96
N ILE A 526 8.05 0.96 6.67
CA ILE A 526 6.68 1.34 6.33
C ILE A 526 6.70 2.69 5.63
N GLN A 527 6.61 2.71 4.29
CA GLN A 527 6.65 3.96 3.51
C GLN A 527 5.37 4.81 3.69
N PRO A 528 5.37 6.11 3.33
CA PRO A 528 4.26 7.04 3.61
C PRO A 528 2.88 6.61 3.09
N THR A 529 2.82 5.86 2.00
CA THR A 529 1.59 5.35 1.37
C THR A 529 1.16 3.98 1.89
N SER A 530 1.97 3.38 2.77
CA SER A 530 1.76 2.03 3.30
C SER A 530 1.12 2.05 4.68
N SER A 531 0.46 0.94 5.02
CA SER A 531 -0.13 0.75 6.33
C SER A 531 0.09 -0.66 6.88
N VAL A 532 0.37 -0.74 8.17
CA VAL A 532 0.40 -1.97 8.96
C VAL A 532 -0.81 -1.98 9.90
N SER A 533 -1.59 -3.05 9.91
CA SER A 533 -2.66 -3.30 10.89
C SER A 533 -2.39 -4.62 11.63
N LEU A 534 -3.06 -4.84 12.76
CA LEU A 534 -2.95 -6.12 13.48
C LEU A 534 -4.16 -7.02 13.17
N GLY A 535 -3.90 -8.26 12.76
CA GLY A 535 -4.91 -9.31 12.59
C GLY A 535 -5.26 -10.04 13.89
N GLN A 536 -4.59 -9.70 14.99
CA GLN A 536 -4.74 -10.29 16.32
C GLN A 536 -4.47 -9.24 17.41
N ALA A 537 -4.88 -9.52 18.66
CA ALA A 537 -4.79 -8.52 19.74
C ALA A 537 -3.35 -8.15 20.14
N ALA A 538 -2.40 -9.06 19.98
CA ALA A 538 -1.00 -8.78 20.25
C ALA A 538 -0.12 -9.35 19.14
N PHE A 539 0.80 -8.53 18.63
CA PHE A 539 1.78 -8.96 17.63
C PHE A 539 3.18 -8.46 17.99
N THR A 540 4.19 -9.24 17.62
CA THR A 540 5.60 -8.96 17.90
C THR A 540 6.38 -8.83 16.59
N VAL A 541 7.20 -7.79 16.50
CA VAL A 541 8.26 -7.65 15.50
C VAL A 541 9.59 -7.75 16.23
N ASN A 542 10.42 -8.74 15.90
CA ASN A 542 11.81 -8.85 16.37
C ASN A 542 12.69 -8.13 15.35
N GLY A 543 13.42 -7.10 15.76
CA GLY A 543 14.19 -6.22 14.86
C GLY A 543 13.67 -4.78 14.82
N ASP A 544 14.31 -3.96 13.98
CA ASP A 544 14.04 -2.53 13.92
C ASP A 544 12.79 -2.22 13.07
N VAL A 545 12.07 -1.14 13.41
CA VAL A 545 10.90 -0.66 12.67
C VAL A 545 11.07 0.81 12.30
N HIS A 546 10.95 1.11 11.00
CA HIS A 546 11.02 2.45 10.44
C HIS A 546 9.64 2.85 9.92
N ASN A 547 8.98 3.80 10.59
CA ASN A 547 7.60 4.17 10.28
C ASN A 547 7.50 5.58 9.67
N ALA A 548 7.26 5.63 8.36
CA ALA A 548 6.85 6.85 7.64
C ALA A 548 5.35 6.81 7.24
N GLY A 549 4.72 5.64 7.27
CA GLY A 549 3.31 5.41 6.93
C GLY A 549 2.37 5.36 8.14
N LEU A 550 1.42 4.43 8.11
CA LEU A 550 0.43 4.25 9.17
C LEU A 550 0.61 2.89 9.87
N ILE A 551 0.77 2.92 11.19
CA ILE A 551 0.55 1.76 12.06
C ILE A 551 -0.84 1.93 12.69
N ASN A 552 -1.78 1.07 12.32
CA ASN A 552 -3.13 1.07 12.86
C ASN A 552 -3.31 -0.06 13.87
N LEU A 553 -3.26 0.29 15.15
CA LEU A 553 -3.49 -0.68 16.23
C LEU A 553 -4.98 -0.83 16.56
N ARG A 554 -5.86 -0.02 15.95
CA ARG A 554 -7.28 0.00 16.30
C ARG A 554 -7.94 -1.34 15.96
N ASN A 555 -8.65 -1.89 16.92
CA ASN A 555 -9.57 -2.98 16.68
C ASN A 555 -10.76 -2.51 15.82
N PRO A 556 -11.16 -3.25 14.76
CA PRO A 556 -12.36 -2.94 13.98
C PRO A 556 -13.66 -2.85 14.79
N SER A 557 -13.75 -3.56 15.92
CA SER A 557 -14.89 -3.48 16.86
C SER A 557 -14.89 -2.23 17.75
N GLY A 558 -13.84 -1.39 17.68
CA GLY A 558 -13.71 -0.16 18.47
C GLY A 558 -13.21 -0.35 19.90
N LEU A 559 -12.99 -1.59 20.35
CA LEU A 559 -12.46 -1.89 21.68
C LEU A 559 -10.96 -1.56 21.77
N PRO A 560 -10.48 -0.97 22.87
CA PRO A 560 -9.06 -0.78 23.13
C PRO A 560 -8.42 -2.06 23.69
N GLY A 561 -7.10 -2.20 23.54
CA GLY A 561 -6.28 -3.23 24.18
C GLY A 561 -5.30 -3.94 23.25
N ASN A 562 -5.23 -3.56 21.97
CA ASN A 562 -4.30 -4.13 21.03
C ASN A 562 -2.86 -3.67 21.31
N VAL A 563 -1.88 -4.58 21.17
CA VAL A 563 -0.48 -4.30 21.47
C VAL A 563 0.42 -4.70 20.30
N LEU A 564 1.20 -3.74 19.79
CA LEU A 564 2.34 -4.04 18.92
C LEU A 564 3.62 -3.93 19.74
N SER A 565 4.40 -5.02 19.81
CA SER A 565 5.70 -5.05 20.48
C SER A 565 6.83 -5.08 19.47
N VAL A 566 7.76 -4.13 19.55
CA VAL A 566 8.97 -4.05 18.74
C VAL A 566 10.15 -4.43 19.63
N PHE A 567 10.81 -5.56 19.34
CA PHE A 567 12.04 -6.01 19.98
C PHE A 567 13.25 -5.52 19.19
N GLY A 568 13.38 -4.20 19.12
CA GLY A 568 14.40 -3.45 18.39
C GLY A 568 14.15 -1.96 18.56
N ASN A 569 14.85 -1.15 17.77
CA ASN A 569 14.66 0.29 17.71
C ASN A 569 13.42 0.64 16.88
N TYR A 570 12.79 1.77 17.21
CA TYR A 570 11.68 2.33 16.45
C TYR A 570 12.02 3.76 15.98
N ALA A 571 12.06 3.97 14.68
CA ALA A 571 12.38 5.26 14.08
C ALA A 571 11.16 5.82 13.32
N GLY A 572 10.66 6.98 13.73
CA GLY A 572 9.55 7.66 13.06
C GLY A 572 10.00 8.70 12.03
N THR A 573 9.39 8.71 10.85
CA THR A 573 9.57 9.77 9.82
C THR A 573 8.23 10.41 9.47
N ASN A 574 7.64 11.14 10.41
CA ASN A 574 6.28 11.71 10.33
C ASN A 574 5.14 10.69 10.13
N GLY A 575 5.44 9.40 10.38
CA GLY A 575 4.46 8.33 10.40
C GLY A 575 3.41 8.51 11.49
N ILE A 576 2.32 7.75 11.38
CA ILE A 576 1.19 7.81 12.30
C ILE A 576 1.08 6.48 13.05
N VAL A 577 0.80 6.54 14.34
CA VAL A 577 0.30 5.40 15.13
C VAL A 577 -1.12 5.73 15.56
N GLN A 578 -2.09 4.91 15.14
CA GLN A 578 -3.50 5.05 15.51
C GLN A 578 -3.88 4.10 16.64
N LEU A 579 -4.53 4.64 17.67
CA LEU A 579 -4.89 3.94 18.89
C LEU A 579 -6.38 4.17 19.22
N ASN A 580 -7.04 3.16 19.77
CA ASN A 580 -8.24 3.32 20.56
C ASN A 580 -7.86 3.43 22.04
N THR A 581 -8.43 4.42 22.73
CA THR A 581 -8.25 4.61 24.18
C THR A 581 -9.60 4.93 24.82
N ALA A 582 -9.98 4.21 25.87
CA ALA A 582 -11.14 4.57 26.68
C ALA A 582 -10.74 5.71 27.64
N LEU A 583 -10.73 6.96 27.16
CA LEU A 583 -10.20 8.11 27.91
C LEU A 583 -10.82 8.27 29.30
N GLY A 584 -9.98 8.22 30.32
CA GLY A 584 -10.34 8.23 31.74
C GLY A 584 -9.11 8.50 32.61
N GLY A 585 -8.96 7.79 33.73
CA GLY A 585 -7.79 7.85 34.61
C GLY A 585 -6.66 6.93 34.17
N ASP A 586 -5.60 6.80 34.96
CA ASP A 586 -4.35 6.10 34.60
C ASP A 586 -4.54 4.64 34.14
N ALA A 587 -5.52 3.93 34.71
CA ALA A 587 -5.82 2.53 34.40
C ALA A 587 -6.72 2.33 33.15
N SER A 588 -6.91 3.39 32.35
CA SER A 588 -7.74 3.32 31.13
C SER A 588 -7.21 2.28 30.15
N ALA A 589 -8.11 1.45 29.63
CA ALA A 589 -7.78 0.52 28.56
C ALA A 589 -7.37 1.30 27.29
N THR A 590 -6.25 0.91 26.71
CA THR A 590 -5.69 1.55 25.51
C THR A 590 -4.98 0.53 24.64
N ASP A 591 -5.03 0.76 23.33
CA ASP A 591 -4.03 0.18 22.43
C ASP A 591 -2.65 0.75 22.78
N LYS A 592 -1.60 -0.04 22.55
CA LYS A 592 -0.24 0.29 22.98
C LYS A 592 0.82 -0.09 21.95
N LEU A 593 1.73 0.84 21.68
CA LEU A 593 3.02 0.54 21.05
C LEU A 593 4.06 0.28 22.13
N VAL A 594 4.69 -0.88 22.13
CA VAL A 594 5.77 -1.24 23.06
C VAL A 594 7.07 -1.34 22.27
N VAL A 595 8.06 -0.52 22.60
CA VAL A 595 9.39 -0.52 21.98
C VAL A 595 10.41 -0.97 23.02
N ASN A 596 11.04 -2.13 22.78
CA ASN A 596 12.04 -2.69 23.69
C ASN A 596 13.48 -2.22 23.39
N GLY A 597 13.66 -1.32 22.41
CA GLY A 597 14.91 -0.63 22.09
C GLY A 597 14.81 0.90 22.20
N ASN A 598 15.63 1.62 21.45
CA ASN A 598 15.62 3.09 21.41
C ASN A 598 14.55 3.62 20.45
N THR A 599 14.12 4.87 20.68
CA THR A 599 13.23 5.58 19.75
C THR A 599 13.91 6.82 19.17
N SER A 600 13.62 7.13 17.90
CA SER A 600 14.19 8.28 17.20
C SER A 600 13.22 8.88 16.18
N GLY A 601 13.57 10.05 15.64
CA GLY A 601 12.73 10.77 14.67
C GLY A 601 11.43 11.30 15.29
N THR A 602 10.34 11.33 14.52
CA THR A 602 9.02 11.82 14.97
C THR A 602 7.89 10.93 14.44
N THR A 603 7.00 10.52 15.33
CA THR A 603 5.74 9.83 15.05
C THR A 603 4.56 10.64 15.60
N ARG A 604 3.46 10.70 14.87
CA ARG A 604 2.22 11.32 15.34
C ARG A 604 1.27 10.25 15.88
N VAL A 605 0.85 10.40 17.12
CA VAL A 605 -0.10 9.53 17.80
C VAL A 605 -1.49 10.08 17.60
N PHE A 606 -2.34 9.32 16.91
CA PHE A 606 -3.76 9.63 16.76
C PHE A 606 -4.56 8.77 17.72
N VAL A 607 -5.30 9.42 18.62
CA VAL A 607 -6.07 8.76 19.67
C VAL A 607 -7.55 8.89 19.37
N ASN A 608 -8.22 7.76 19.20
CA ASN A 608 -9.67 7.68 19.11
C ASN A 608 -10.25 7.37 20.49
N ASN A 609 -11.16 8.21 20.99
CA ASN A 609 -11.83 7.94 22.24
C ASN A 609 -12.84 6.78 22.08
N ALA A 610 -12.54 5.63 22.67
CA ALA A 610 -13.37 4.43 22.64
C ALA A 610 -14.46 4.46 23.74
N GLY A 611 -15.26 5.52 23.76
CA GLY A 611 -16.37 5.68 24.71
C GLY A 611 -15.97 6.06 26.14
N GLY A 612 -14.73 6.50 26.37
CA GLY A 612 -14.29 6.97 27.68
C GLY A 612 -14.96 8.28 28.10
N PRO A 613 -15.42 8.42 29.35
CA PRO A 613 -16.12 9.62 29.82
C PRO A 613 -15.18 10.81 30.10
N GLY A 614 -13.86 10.59 30.14
CA GLY A 614 -12.87 11.54 30.61
C GLY A 614 -12.76 11.58 32.14
N ALA A 615 -11.54 11.69 32.65
CA ALA A 615 -11.24 11.86 34.08
C ALA A 615 -9.87 12.53 34.27
N ALA A 616 -9.63 13.07 35.47
CA ALA A 616 -8.31 13.51 35.88
C ALA A 616 -7.34 12.33 35.97
N THR A 617 -6.15 12.48 35.41
CA THR A 617 -5.05 11.51 35.53
C THR A 617 -4.11 11.90 36.67
N ILE A 618 -3.44 10.91 37.26
CA ILE A 618 -2.36 11.14 38.21
C ILE A 618 -1.04 11.01 37.47
N ASN A 619 -0.74 9.82 36.94
CA ASN A 619 0.45 9.54 36.13
C ASN A 619 0.22 9.66 34.62
N GLY A 620 -1.02 9.46 34.17
CA GLY A 620 -1.40 9.44 32.76
C GLY A 620 -1.65 8.03 32.21
N ILE A 621 -2.30 7.94 31.05
CA ILE A 621 -2.61 6.69 30.35
C ILE A 621 -1.43 6.34 29.44
N GLN A 622 -0.71 5.25 29.74
CA GLN A 622 0.48 4.85 28.97
C GLN A 622 0.09 4.30 27.59
N VAL A 623 0.36 5.08 26.54
CA VAL A 623 0.04 4.73 25.15
C VAL A 623 1.24 4.24 24.35
N VAL A 624 2.45 4.64 24.77
CA VAL A 624 3.71 4.11 24.23
C VAL A 624 4.60 3.72 25.40
N LYS A 625 5.09 2.49 25.41
CA LYS A 625 6.10 2.03 26.35
C LYS A 625 7.45 1.96 25.64
N VAL A 626 8.50 2.54 26.21
CA VAL A 626 9.87 2.47 25.67
C VAL A 626 10.82 2.03 26.78
N THR A 627 11.52 0.91 26.60
CA THR A 627 12.50 0.44 27.60
C THR A 627 13.92 0.95 27.35
N GLY A 628 14.23 1.36 26.12
CA GLY A 628 15.48 2.05 25.78
C GLY A 628 15.37 3.56 25.98
N THR A 629 16.14 4.33 25.21
CA THR A 629 16.15 5.80 25.27
C THR A 629 15.08 6.43 24.38
N SER A 630 14.51 7.55 24.84
CA SER A 630 13.55 8.36 24.07
C SER A 630 13.68 9.86 24.36
N SER A 631 13.26 10.68 23.40
CA SER A 631 13.18 12.14 23.48
C SER A 631 11.75 12.63 23.31
N GLU A 632 11.39 13.77 23.91
CA GLU A 632 10.03 14.33 23.86
C GLU A 632 9.45 14.41 22.43
N GLY A 633 10.27 14.78 21.45
CA GLY A 633 9.87 14.92 20.04
C GLY A 633 9.67 13.61 19.28
N ASN A 634 9.94 12.45 19.88
CA ASN A 634 9.75 11.16 19.20
C ASN A 634 8.28 10.81 19.00
N PHE A 635 7.40 11.27 19.89
CA PHE A 635 5.96 11.09 19.76
C PHE A 635 5.24 12.40 20.05
N THR A 636 4.33 12.79 19.16
CA THR A 636 3.51 14.00 19.29
C THR A 636 2.05 13.66 18.99
N LEU A 637 1.08 14.43 19.48
CA LEU A 637 -0.32 14.20 19.12
C LEU A 637 -0.60 14.61 17.66
N ALA A 638 -1.34 13.77 16.95
CA ALA A 638 -1.82 14.07 15.60
C ALA A 638 -2.98 15.08 15.60
N ALA A 639 -3.76 15.13 16.69
CA ALA A 639 -4.88 16.04 16.90
C ALA A 639 -5.14 16.21 18.42
N PRO A 640 -5.87 17.27 18.86
CA PRO A 640 -6.30 17.40 20.25
C PRO A 640 -7.11 16.18 20.73
N VAL A 641 -6.84 15.71 21.94
CA VAL A 641 -7.49 14.54 22.54
C VAL A 641 -8.40 14.98 23.67
N GLN A 642 -9.71 14.83 23.54
CA GLN A 642 -10.70 15.37 24.47
C GLN A 642 -11.74 14.33 24.87
N ALA A 643 -12.15 14.33 26.14
CA ALA A 643 -13.27 13.56 26.66
C ALA A 643 -13.89 14.22 27.89
N GLY A 644 -15.23 14.33 27.92
CA GLY A 644 -15.93 14.94 29.04
C GLY A 644 -15.50 16.40 29.27
N ALA A 645 -15.02 16.71 30.48
CA ALA A 645 -14.49 18.03 30.81
C ALA A 645 -12.99 18.20 30.49
N TYR A 646 -12.31 17.13 30.06
CA TYR A 646 -10.86 17.05 30.01
C TYR A 646 -10.29 17.14 28.60
N GLU A 647 -9.09 17.69 28.51
CA GLU A 647 -8.19 17.57 27.36
C GLU A 647 -6.92 16.87 27.81
N TYR A 648 -6.43 15.94 27.00
CA TYR A 648 -5.27 15.12 27.29
C TYR A 648 -4.10 15.57 26.43
N GLY A 649 -3.00 15.97 27.07
CA GLY A 649 -1.70 16.18 26.42
C GLY A 649 -0.90 14.87 26.39
N LEU A 650 0.00 14.72 25.41
CA LEU A 650 0.96 13.62 25.38
C LEU A 650 2.29 14.10 25.95
N HIS A 651 2.80 13.40 26.96
CA HIS A 651 4.03 13.76 27.65
C HIS A 651 4.93 12.54 27.82
N ARG A 652 6.24 12.75 27.75
CA ARG A 652 7.23 11.74 28.12
C ARG A 652 7.41 11.69 29.64
N GLY A 653 7.46 10.48 30.18
CA GLY A 653 7.47 10.23 31.62
C GLY A 653 6.08 10.34 32.23
N GLY A 654 5.75 9.41 33.13
CA GLY A 654 4.57 9.59 33.98
C GLY A 654 4.89 10.60 35.09
N ARG A 655 3.86 11.24 35.63
CA ARG A 655 4.02 12.41 36.51
C ARG A 655 4.74 12.15 37.83
N ILE A 656 4.51 11.01 38.49
CA ILE A 656 5.07 10.70 39.83
C ILE A 656 6.09 9.57 39.74
N ASP A 657 5.74 8.46 39.09
CA ASP A 657 6.51 7.22 39.07
C ASP A 657 6.47 6.48 37.71
N GLY A 658 6.14 7.19 36.63
CA GLY A 658 6.12 6.58 35.30
C GLY A 658 7.51 6.44 34.70
N ASP A 659 7.67 5.43 33.84
CA ASP A 659 8.89 5.22 33.05
C ASP A 659 9.25 6.49 32.26
N ALA A 660 10.44 7.03 32.53
CA ALA A 660 10.95 8.30 32.01
C ALA A 660 11.13 8.35 30.49
N ASN A 661 11.10 7.21 29.81
CA ASN A 661 11.21 7.11 28.35
C ASN A 661 9.88 6.78 27.67
N SER A 662 8.83 6.45 28.44
CA SER A 662 7.50 6.10 27.94
C SER A 662 6.59 7.33 27.81
N PHE A 663 5.52 7.23 27.01
CA PHE A 663 4.61 8.35 26.74
C PHE A 663 3.20 8.09 27.26
N TYR A 664 2.65 9.12 27.90
CA TYR A 664 1.40 9.06 28.63
C TYR A 664 0.46 10.18 28.17
N LEU A 665 -0.82 9.86 28.02
CA LEU A 665 -1.87 10.87 27.90
C LEU A 665 -2.23 11.38 29.30
N SER A 666 -2.02 12.67 29.56
CA SER A 666 -2.31 13.31 30.85
C SER A 666 -3.32 14.44 30.71
N SER A 667 -4.32 14.47 31.59
CA SER A 667 -5.29 15.57 31.72
C SER A 667 -4.90 16.60 32.78
N VAL A 668 -3.69 16.47 33.35
CA VAL A 668 -3.14 17.40 34.34
C VAL A 668 -1.74 17.82 33.91
N TYR A 669 -1.49 19.12 33.95
CA TYR A 669 -0.17 19.71 33.71
C TYR A 669 0.47 20.10 35.04
N ASN A 670 1.78 19.87 35.17
CA ASN A 670 2.58 20.48 36.22
C ASN A 670 3.80 21.14 35.56
N PRO A 671 4.08 22.43 35.81
CA PRO A 671 5.34 23.02 35.37
C PRO A 671 6.50 22.23 35.98
N ALA A 672 7.62 22.15 35.25
CA ALA A 672 8.81 21.40 35.65
C ALA A 672 9.23 21.73 37.11
N PRO A 673 9.86 20.78 37.83
CA PRO A 673 10.31 21.02 39.20
C PRO A 673 11.23 22.24 39.25
N VAL A 674 10.83 23.26 40.00
CA VAL A 674 11.74 24.36 40.38
C VAL A 674 12.87 23.72 41.21
N PRO A 675 14.15 24.08 40.98
CA PRO A 675 15.27 23.54 41.76
C PRO A 675 15.01 23.69 43.27
N ALA A 676 15.20 22.61 44.01
CA ALA A 676 14.91 22.57 45.44
C ALA A 676 15.69 23.63 46.22
N VAL A 677 14.98 24.53 46.89
CA VAL A 677 15.51 25.34 47.98
C VAL A 677 15.14 24.66 49.31
N VAL A 678 16.14 24.56 50.20
CA VAL A 678 16.20 24.03 51.58
C VAL A 678 14.87 24.09 52.38
N PRO A 679 14.54 23.09 53.23
CA PRO A 679 13.18 22.84 53.69
C PRO A 679 12.68 23.87 54.71
N THR A 680 11.49 24.39 54.46
CA THR A 680 10.57 24.92 55.47
C THR A 680 9.33 24.01 55.50
N PRO A 681 8.60 23.93 56.64
CA PRO A 681 7.57 22.91 56.85
C PRO A 681 6.50 22.92 55.75
N THR A 682 6.29 21.75 55.14
CA THR A 682 5.43 21.49 53.99
C THR A 682 3.96 21.80 54.29
N PRO A 683 3.32 22.76 53.61
CA PRO A 683 1.87 22.81 53.52
C PRO A 683 1.36 21.60 52.71
N ALA A 684 0.15 21.14 52.98
CA ALA A 684 -0.50 20.01 52.29
C ALA A 684 -0.32 20.08 50.75
N PRO A 685 -0.17 18.94 50.05
CA PRO A 685 0.05 18.90 48.61
C PRO A 685 -1.06 19.67 47.89
N VAL A 686 -0.67 20.72 47.16
CA VAL A 686 -1.57 21.49 46.31
C VAL A 686 -2.06 20.56 45.18
N PRO A 687 -3.37 20.35 45.01
CA PRO A 687 -3.88 19.62 43.85
C PRO A 687 -3.39 20.32 42.58
N ALA A 688 -2.68 19.58 41.73
CA ALA A 688 -2.18 20.14 40.48
C ALA A 688 -3.34 20.76 39.67
N PRO A 689 -3.10 21.89 38.98
CA PRO A 689 -4.12 22.56 38.22
C PRO A 689 -4.67 21.64 37.12
N GLU A 690 -5.93 21.24 37.27
CA GLU A 690 -6.70 20.47 36.29
C GLU A 690 -6.87 21.29 35.02
N VAL A 691 -6.31 20.82 33.90
CA VAL A 691 -6.49 21.48 32.60
C VAL A 691 -7.78 20.95 32.01
N VAL A 692 -8.76 21.83 31.89
CA VAL A 692 -10.03 21.51 31.26
C VAL A 692 -9.98 21.81 29.77
N ARG A 693 -10.86 21.18 28.99
CA ARG A 693 -10.95 21.46 27.56
C ARG A 693 -11.46 22.89 27.30
N PRO A 694 -11.08 23.51 26.17
CA PRO A 694 -11.40 24.91 25.82
C PRO A 694 -12.89 25.29 25.82
N ALA A 695 -13.81 24.34 25.67
CA ALA A 695 -15.25 24.64 25.74
C ALA A 695 -15.74 24.95 27.18
N VAL A 696 -15.06 24.42 28.20
CA VAL A 696 -15.51 24.44 29.60
C VAL A 696 -15.64 25.85 30.19
N PRO A 697 -14.66 26.77 30.03
CA PRO A 697 -14.79 28.13 30.54
C PRO A 697 -16.04 28.84 30.03
N GLY A 698 -16.40 28.61 28.76
CA GLY A 698 -17.62 29.16 28.17
C GLY A 698 -18.88 28.72 28.90
N TYR A 699 -18.98 27.43 29.26
CA TYR A 699 -20.16 26.89 29.94
C TYR A 699 -20.28 27.38 31.37
N VAL A 700 -19.15 27.54 32.07
CA VAL A 700 -19.12 28.00 33.47
C VAL A 700 -19.33 29.51 33.56
N MET A 701 -18.54 30.31 32.83
CA MET A 701 -18.57 31.78 32.90
C MET A 701 -19.64 32.41 32.01
N GLY A 702 -20.18 31.67 31.04
CA GLY A 702 -21.27 32.14 30.20
C GLY A 702 -22.52 32.56 30.97
N GLN A 703 -22.82 31.89 32.09
CA GLN A 703 -23.91 32.29 32.97
C GLN A 703 -23.66 33.67 33.61
N VAL A 704 -22.39 34.01 33.92
CA VAL A 704 -22.00 35.28 34.53
C VAL A 704 -22.16 36.41 33.51
N ALA A 705 -21.61 36.24 32.30
CA ALA A 705 -21.75 37.23 31.23
C ALA A 705 -23.23 37.45 30.83
N THR A 706 -24.03 36.38 30.79
CA THR A 706 -25.48 36.50 30.56
C THR A 706 -26.16 37.23 31.73
N ASN A 707 -25.72 37.00 32.96
CA ASN A 707 -26.28 37.67 34.13
C ASN A 707 -26.01 39.18 34.08
N GLU A 708 -24.80 39.62 33.69
CA GLU A 708 -24.49 41.05 33.50
C GLU A 708 -25.43 41.72 32.48
N LEU A 709 -25.76 41.04 31.38
CA LEU A 709 -26.72 41.55 30.39
C LEU A 709 -28.12 41.73 30.99
N GLY A 710 -28.60 40.75 31.76
CA GLY A 710 -29.91 40.81 32.42
C GLY A 710 -29.99 41.89 33.50
N LEU A 711 -28.93 42.04 34.30
CA LEU A 711 -28.83 43.07 35.34
C LEU A 711 -28.72 44.48 34.73
N GLY A 712 -28.03 44.64 33.60
CA GLY A 712 -28.01 45.88 32.83
C GLY A 712 -29.41 46.27 32.32
N LEU A 713 -30.15 45.30 31.80
CA LEU A 713 -31.54 45.47 31.34
C LEU A 713 -32.52 45.83 32.47
N LEU A 714 -32.28 45.39 33.71
CA LEU A 714 -32.99 45.90 34.90
C LEU A 714 -32.59 47.35 35.19
N GLY A 715 -31.29 47.63 35.28
CA GLY A 715 -30.72 48.97 35.48
C GLY A 715 -31.13 49.65 36.79
N SER A 716 -30.65 50.87 37.01
CA SER A 716 -31.15 51.77 38.06
C SER A 716 -32.20 52.72 37.49
N LEU A 717 -32.98 53.36 38.38
CA LEU A 717 -34.04 54.30 37.99
C LEU A 717 -33.53 55.37 37.01
N HIS A 718 -32.45 56.08 37.38
CA HIS A 718 -31.90 57.15 36.55
C HIS A 718 -31.27 56.65 35.25
N LYS A 719 -30.74 55.42 35.22
CA LYS A 719 -30.28 54.80 33.98
C LYS A 719 -31.45 54.44 33.06
N ARG A 720 -32.63 54.15 33.61
CA ARG A 720 -33.83 53.77 32.85
C ARG A 720 -34.56 54.98 32.29
N VAL A 721 -34.80 56.02 33.10
CA VAL A 721 -35.73 57.12 32.73
C VAL A 721 -35.15 58.53 32.92
N GLY A 722 -33.85 58.68 33.19
CA GLY A 722 -33.21 60.00 33.35
C GLY A 722 -33.58 60.74 34.64
N GLU A 723 -33.41 62.07 34.65
CA GLU A 723 -33.78 62.94 35.77
C GLU A 723 -35.28 63.26 35.75
N GLN A 724 -35.99 62.74 36.75
CA GLN A 724 -37.44 62.81 36.87
C GLN A 724 -37.90 63.97 37.75
N GLN A 725 -37.04 64.53 38.61
CA GLN A 725 -37.39 65.72 39.41
C GLN A 725 -37.66 66.96 38.55
N THR A 726 -37.18 66.97 37.30
CA THR A 726 -37.57 67.97 36.28
C THR A 726 -39.09 68.15 36.16
N LEU A 727 -39.89 67.08 36.28
CA LEU A 727 -41.36 67.19 36.25
C LEU A 727 -41.91 68.05 37.39
N LYS A 728 -41.24 68.11 38.55
CA LYS A 728 -41.61 68.99 39.66
C LYS A 728 -41.10 70.43 39.47
N TRP A 729 -39.92 70.61 38.89
CA TRP A 729 -39.28 71.92 38.74
C TRP A 729 -39.76 72.72 37.53
N ASP A 730 -40.03 72.02 36.43
CA ASP A 730 -40.43 72.59 35.15
C ASP A 730 -41.95 72.77 35.04
N TYR A 731 -42.75 72.05 35.84
CA TYR A 731 -44.19 72.27 36.00
C TYR A 731 -44.46 72.82 37.40
N CYS A 732 -44.03 74.06 37.61
CA CYS A 732 -44.08 74.75 38.89
C CYS A 732 -45.50 75.21 39.25
N GLY A 733 -46.45 74.29 39.45
CA GLY A 733 -47.77 74.55 40.07
C GLY A 733 -48.66 75.64 39.44
N CYS A 734 -48.25 76.27 38.34
CA CYS A 734 -48.93 77.37 37.67
C CYS A 734 -49.41 77.00 36.25
N ASP A 735 -49.05 75.81 35.75
CA ASP A 735 -49.53 75.24 34.49
C ASP A 735 -50.62 74.19 34.76
N ALA A 736 -51.76 74.30 34.07
CA ALA A 736 -52.95 73.46 34.31
C ALA A 736 -52.85 72.00 33.84
N LYS A 737 -51.70 71.55 33.29
CA LYS A 737 -51.54 70.18 32.79
C LYS A 737 -50.14 69.63 33.12
N ALA A 738 -50.04 68.90 34.23
CA ALA A 738 -48.93 67.97 34.43
C ALA A 738 -49.10 66.80 33.45
N PRO A 739 -48.01 66.25 32.88
CA PRO A 739 -48.12 65.15 31.93
C PRO A 739 -48.68 63.90 32.60
N ASP A 740 -49.69 63.28 31.98
CA ASP A 740 -50.35 62.06 32.47
C ASP A 740 -49.88 60.80 31.71
N ASP A 741 -49.07 60.96 30.65
CA ASP A 741 -48.45 59.89 29.88
C ASP A 741 -46.94 60.14 29.70
N GLN A 742 -46.15 59.06 29.66
CA GLN A 742 -44.70 59.11 29.46
C GLN A 742 -44.21 57.84 28.77
N ALA A 743 -43.34 58.01 27.77
CA ALA A 743 -42.60 56.93 27.14
C ALA A 743 -41.10 57.20 27.19
N TRP A 744 -40.30 56.15 27.23
CA TRP A 744 -38.84 56.25 27.22
C TRP A 744 -38.22 55.13 26.41
N MET A 745 -37.04 55.42 25.87
CA MET A 745 -36.18 54.43 25.22
C MET A 745 -34.74 54.65 25.64
N ARG A 746 -33.96 53.58 25.73
CA ARG A 746 -32.51 53.65 25.96
C ARG A 746 -31.74 52.64 25.12
N LEU A 747 -30.56 53.06 24.73
CA LEU A 747 -29.50 52.27 24.13
C LEU A 747 -28.32 52.24 25.10
N HIS A 748 -27.70 51.07 25.23
CA HIS A 748 -26.54 50.89 26.09
C HIS A 748 -25.50 50.01 25.40
N ALA A 749 -24.24 50.35 25.59
CA ALA A 749 -23.10 49.53 25.19
C ALA A 749 -22.09 49.47 26.33
N GLN A 750 -21.50 48.30 26.55
CA GLN A 750 -20.49 48.08 27.59
C GLN A 750 -19.44 47.09 27.10
N ARG A 751 -18.17 47.42 27.39
CA ARG A 751 -17.05 46.48 27.40
C ARG A 751 -16.71 46.16 28.86
N LEU A 752 -16.59 44.89 29.19
CA LEU A 752 -16.32 44.38 30.53
C LEU A 752 -15.28 43.27 30.44
N ASP A 753 -14.18 43.42 31.15
CA ASP A 753 -13.25 42.35 31.47
C ASP A 753 -13.54 41.89 32.91
N SER A 754 -13.67 40.59 33.12
CA SER A 754 -13.86 40.03 34.45
C SER A 754 -13.25 38.65 34.58
N ASP A 755 -12.44 38.51 35.62
CA ASP A 755 -11.81 37.27 36.01
C ASP A 755 -12.50 36.64 37.23
N GLY A 756 -12.67 35.32 37.18
CA GLY A 756 -12.94 34.51 38.37
C GLY A 756 -11.70 34.38 39.25
N LYS A 757 -11.86 33.87 40.48
CA LYS A 757 -10.72 33.71 41.40
C LYS A 757 -9.94 32.41 41.21
N ARG A 758 -10.51 31.39 40.56
CA ARG A 758 -9.90 30.06 40.38
C ARG A 758 -9.08 29.98 39.10
N GLN A 759 -9.69 30.06 37.92
CA GLN A 759 -8.94 29.91 36.66
C GLN A 759 -9.57 30.57 35.42
N PHE A 760 -10.90 30.75 35.39
CA PHE A 760 -11.59 31.25 34.20
C PHE A 760 -11.79 32.75 34.24
N GLY A 761 -11.68 33.38 33.07
CA GLY A 761 -11.98 34.79 32.85
C GLY A 761 -12.74 35.00 31.55
N PHE A 762 -13.28 36.21 31.37
CA PHE A 762 -13.90 36.59 30.11
C PHE A 762 -13.80 38.08 29.80
N GLU A 763 -13.70 38.38 28.51
CA GLU A 763 -13.96 39.69 27.94
C GLU A 763 -15.35 39.70 27.31
N GLN A 764 -16.18 40.66 27.67
CA GLN A 764 -17.55 40.80 27.22
C GLN A 764 -17.78 42.14 26.55
N GLU A 765 -18.39 42.11 25.38
CA GLU A 765 -18.98 43.26 24.71
C GLU A 765 -20.49 43.05 24.64
N MET A 766 -21.23 43.87 25.39
CA MET A 766 -22.68 43.78 25.43
C MET A 766 -23.37 45.06 24.98
N GLN A 767 -24.49 44.88 24.29
CA GLN A 767 -25.30 45.96 23.76
C GLN A 767 -26.77 45.63 23.99
N TYR A 768 -27.55 46.60 24.43
CA TYR A 768 -28.99 46.42 24.54
C TYR A 768 -29.77 47.66 24.20
N PHE A 769 -30.98 47.42 23.71
CA PHE A 769 -32.02 48.42 23.52
C PHE A 769 -33.19 48.06 24.43
N GLN A 770 -33.78 49.08 25.07
CA GLN A 770 -34.97 48.91 25.88
C GLN A 770 -35.92 50.08 25.64
N ILE A 771 -37.21 49.77 25.55
CA ILE A 771 -38.29 50.73 25.46
C ILE A 771 -39.28 50.48 26.59
N GLY A 772 -39.87 51.54 27.13
CA GLY A 772 -40.92 51.44 28.13
C GLY A 772 -41.94 52.56 28.02
N LYS A 773 -43.12 52.28 28.57
CA LYS A 773 -44.23 53.22 28.66
C LYS A 773 -44.82 53.18 30.07
N ASP A 774 -45.04 54.36 30.63
CA ASP A 774 -45.84 54.54 31.83
C ASP A 774 -47.31 54.38 31.43
N LEU A 775 -47.99 53.38 32.00
CA LEU A 775 -49.41 53.10 31.75
C LEU A 775 -50.31 53.94 32.67
N ALA A 776 -49.78 54.38 33.82
CA ALA A 776 -50.48 55.25 34.75
C ALA A 776 -49.49 56.16 35.48
N ILE A 777 -49.75 57.46 35.43
CA ILE A 777 -49.07 58.48 36.23
C ILE A 777 -50.12 59.10 37.16
N ASN A 778 -50.04 58.79 38.45
CA ASN A 778 -51.01 59.23 39.46
C ASN A 778 -50.37 60.24 40.40
N TYR A 779 -50.90 61.46 40.43
CA TYR A 779 -50.55 62.51 41.38
C TYR A 779 -51.45 62.46 42.62
N SER A 780 -50.99 62.96 43.76
CA SER A 780 -51.76 62.97 45.03
C SER A 780 -53.12 63.67 44.93
N GLY A 781 -53.23 64.69 44.05
CA GLY A 781 -54.39 65.59 43.95
C GLY A 781 -54.45 66.69 45.02
N ASP A 782 -53.59 66.64 46.05
CA ASP A 782 -53.47 67.66 47.10
C ASP A 782 -52.42 68.71 46.69
N ALA A 783 -52.80 70.00 46.67
CA ALA A 783 -51.91 71.09 46.31
C ALA A 783 -50.66 71.20 47.23
N SER A 784 -50.74 70.66 48.45
CA SER A 784 -49.66 70.64 49.45
C SER A 784 -48.77 69.39 49.37
N ASP A 785 -49.17 68.34 48.65
CA ASP A 785 -48.37 67.12 48.44
C ASP A 785 -48.07 66.92 46.95
N LYS A 786 -46.82 67.10 46.52
CA LYS A 786 -46.42 66.89 45.12
C LYS A 786 -45.99 65.45 44.83
N SER A 787 -46.39 64.49 45.67
CA SER A 787 -46.10 63.07 45.44
C SER A 787 -46.78 62.53 44.18
N ARG A 788 -46.13 61.56 43.54
CA ARG A 788 -46.64 60.91 42.33
C ARG A 788 -46.14 59.47 42.20
N ASN A 789 -46.91 58.65 41.49
CA ASN A 789 -46.57 57.26 41.21
C ASN A 789 -46.59 57.01 39.70
N HIS A 790 -45.59 56.30 39.20
CA HIS A 790 -45.47 55.90 37.81
C HIS A 790 -45.54 54.37 37.75
N THR A 791 -46.51 53.81 37.03
CA THR A 791 -46.61 52.37 36.78
C THR A 791 -46.50 52.11 35.29
N GLY A 792 -45.60 51.22 34.87
CA GLY A 792 -45.35 51.00 33.44
C GLY A 792 -44.85 49.61 33.09
N ILE A 793 -44.71 49.39 31.79
CA ILE A 793 -44.17 48.18 31.19
C ILE A 793 -42.95 48.49 30.32
N SER A 794 -42.08 47.51 30.12
CA SER A 794 -40.91 47.61 29.26
C SER A 794 -40.65 46.34 28.45
N VAL A 795 -40.04 46.50 27.28
CA VAL A 795 -39.52 45.41 26.46
C VAL A 795 -38.06 45.71 26.15
N GLY A 796 -37.20 44.72 26.31
CA GLY A 796 -35.77 44.86 26.08
C GLY A 796 -35.23 43.75 25.19
N TYR A 797 -34.28 44.11 24.33
CA TYR A 797 -33.50 43.14 23.57
C TYR A 797 -32.01 43.45 23.74
N GLY A 798 -31.25 42.42 24.10
CA GLY A 798 -29.82 42.51 24.33
C GLY A 798 -29.04 41.45 23.57
N ARG A 799 -27.82 41.80 23.16
CA ARG A 799 -26.82 40.90 22.61
C ARG A 799 -25.52 41.02 23.39
N THR A 800 -24.81 39.91 23.51
CA THR A 800 -23.48 39.87 24.11
C THR A 800 -22.55 39.00 23.27
N ASN A 801 -21.35 39.49 23.00
CA ASN A 801 -20.24 38.69 22.49
C ASN A 801 -19.21 38.54 23.60
N VAL A 802 -18.74 37.32 23.83
CA VAL A 802 -17.87 37.00 24.96
C VAL A 802 -16.70 36.17 24.46
N ASN A 803 -15.47 36.54 24.82
CA ASN A 803 -14.27 35.73 24.64
C ASN A 803 -13.84 35.20 26.01
N PHE A 804 -13.59 33.89 26.12
CA PHE A 804 -13.21 33.25 27.37
C PHE A 804 -11.74 32.89 27.39
N ASN A 805 -11.14 32.98 28.57
CA ASN A 805 -9.78 32.56 28.85
C ASN A 805 -9.72 31.55 30.01
N ASP A 806 -8.65 30.77 30.03
CA ASP A 806 -8.28 29.86 31.12
C ASP A 806 -6.79 30.04 31.45
N ARG A 807 -6.52 30.59 32.63
CA ARG A 807 -5.14 30.85 33.08
C ARG A 807 -4.35 29.58 33.35
N ARG A 808 -4.99 28.53 33.86
CA ARG A 808 -4.31 27.25 34.13
C ARG A 808 -3.94 26.52 32.84
N ARG A 809 -4.76 26.66 31.80
CA ARG A 809 -4.42 26.23 30.44
C ARG A 809 -3.22 27.00 29.87
N GLY A 810 -3.17 28.31 30.11
CA GLY A 810 -2.03 29.16 29.74
C GLY A 810 -0.73 28.74 30.44
N ASP A 811 -0.79 28.51 31.76
CA ASP A 811 0.32 27.99 32.58
C ASP A 811 0.80 26.61 32.07
N ALA A 812 -0.11 25.84 31.46
CA ALA A 812 0.17 24.56 30.79
C ALA A 812 0.81 24.66 29.40
N GLY A 813 1.10 25.87 28.91
CA GLY A 813 1.65 26.07 27.57
C GLY A 813 0.65 25.79 26.43
N MET A 814 -0.63 25.56 26.74
CA MET A 814 -1.69 25.24 25.77
C MET A 814 -2.46 26.49 25.27
N GLY A 815 -2.01 27.67 25.70
CA GLY A 815 -2.56 28.99 25.40
C GLY A 815 -3.75 29.36 26.28
N TYR A 816 -3.86 30.66 26.58
CA TYR A 816 -4.91 31.21 27.46
C TYR A 816 -6.30 31.23 26.81
N ASP A 817 -6.38 31.41 25.49
CA ASP A 817 -7.64 31.49 24.76
C ASP A 817 -8.34 30.14 24.69
N THR A 818 -9.64 30.12 25.00
CA THR A 818 -10.43 28.87 25.09
C THR A 818 -11.64 28.85 24.17
N GLY A 819 -12.29 29.99 23.94
CA GLY A 819 -13.43 30.03 23.01
C GLY A 819 -14.24 31.30 23.16
N LYS A 820 -15.41 31.31 22.53
CA LYS A 820 -16.31 32.46 22.50
C LYS A 820 -17.78 32.06 22.69
N MET A 821 -18.60 33.01 23.10
CA MET A 821 -20.06 32.89 23.13
C MET A 821 -20.73 34.10 22.49
N LYS A 822 -21.78 33.83 21.72
CA LYS A 822 -22.79 34.82 21.36
C LYS A 822 -24.07 34.56 22.16
N GLY A 823 -24.47 35.53 22.96
CA GLY A 823 -25.68 35.48 23.78
C GLY A 823 -26.71 36.49 23.30
N GLU A 824 -27.99 36.10 23.36
CA GLU A 824 -29.14 36.97 23.12
C GLU A 824 -30.10 36.90 24.30
N MET A 825 -30.68 38.04 24.68
CA MET A 825 -31.70 38.12 25.72
C MET A 825 -32.89 38.95 25.24
N LEU A 826 -34.10 38.42 25.43
CA LEU A 826 -35.36 39.15 25.27
C LEU A 826 -36.03 39.28 26.63
N THR A 827 -36.45 40.48 27.00
CA THR A 827 -37.07 40.77 28.31
C THR A 827 -38.46 41.40 28.14
N LEU A 828 -39.35 41.06 29.07
CA LEU A 828 -40.64 41.70 29.29
C LEU A 828 -40.72 42.13 30.76
N GLY A 829 -40.75 43.43 31.00
CA GLY A 829 -40.68 44.03 32.32
C GLY A 829 -41.91 44.83 32.71
N ALA A 830 -42.11 44.98 34.02
CA ALA A 830 -43.05 45.89 34.65
C ALA A 830 -42.33 46.64 35.77
N TYR A 831 -42.71 47.91 35.99
CA TYR A 831 -42.13 48.73 37.03
C TYR A 831 -43.17 49.61 37.70
N HIS A 832 -42.88 49.97 38.96
CA HIS A 832 -43.64 50.91 39.75
C HIS A 832 -42.68 51.82 40.53
N THR A 833 -42.75 53.12 40.29
CA THR A 833 -41.89 54.12 40.94
C THR A 833 -42.75 55.13 41.68
N ARG A 834 -42.54 55.24 43.00
CA ARG A 834 -43.17 56.28 43.83
C ARG A 834 -42.16 57.40 44.09
N TYR A 835 -42.56 58.63 43.83
CA TYR A 835 -41.83 59.85 44.18
C TYR A 835 -42.59 60.59 45.28
N ALA A 836 -41.95 60.87 46.41
CA ALA A 836 -42.50 61.71 47.48
C ALA A 836 -42.27 63.21 47.18
N ASP A 837 -43.00 64.10 47.86
CA ASP A 837 -42.83 65.54 47.65
C ASP A 837 -41.39 66.00 47.95
N ASN A 838 -40.73 65.45 48.96
CA ASN A 838 -39.33 65.78 49.28
C ASN A 838 -38.30 65.21 48.27
N GLY A 839 -38.75 64.59 47.19
CA GLY A 839 -37.91 64.02 46.14
C GLY A 839 -37.46 62.57 46.40
N SER A 840 -37.70 62.02 47.60
CA SER A 840 -37.41 60.61 47.87
C SER A 840 -38.15 59.69 46.91
N TYR A 841 -37.51 58.59 46.50
CA TYR A 841 -38.14 57.61 45.63
C TYR A 841 -37.98 56.17 46.11
N LEU A 842 -38.95 55.35 45.72
CA LEU A 842 -38.91 53.89 45.74
C LEU A 842 -39.20 53.40 44.33
N ASP A 843 -38.27 52.65 43.74
CA ASP A 843 -38.40 52.02 42.43
C ASP A 843 -38.45 50.50 42.58
N LEU A 844 -39.50 49.90 42.03
CA LEU A 844 -39.69 48.46 41.99
C LEU A 844 -39.73 48.01 40.53
N VAL A 845 -38.86 47.08 40.14
CA VAL A 845 -38.78 46.56 38.77
C VAL A 845 -38.81 45.05 38.79
N GLY A 846 -39.63 44.44 37.96
CA GLY A 846 -39.61 43.01 37.67
C GLY A 846 -39.51 42.75 36.18
N GLN A 847 -38.75 41.74 35.76
CA GLN A 847 -38.68 41.34 34.35
C GLN A 847 -38.64 39.82 34.19
N LEU A 848 -39.36 39.30 33.20
CA LEU A 848 -39.19 37.94 32.69
C LEU A 848 -38.24 37.99 31.49
N HIS A 849 -37.39 36.97 31.35
CA HIS A 849 -36.43 36.93 30.24
C HIS A 849 -36.24 35.54 29.63
N SER A 850 -35.97 35.52 28.34
CA SER A 850 -35.51 34.33 27.61
C SER A 850 -34.12 34.56 27.03
N VAL A 851 -33.25 33.55 27.14
CA VAL A 851 -31.86 33.60 26.72
C VAL A 851 -31.56 32.52 25.69
N ARG A 852 -30.73 32.86 24.70
CA ARG A 852 -30.10 31.92 23.77
C ARG A 852 -28.60 32.17 23.73
N ASN A 853 -27.81 31.14 24.04
CA ASN A 853 -26.36 31.18 23.99
C ASN A 853 -25.86 30.20 22.93
N LYS A 854 -24.93 30.65 22.08
CA LYS A 854 -24.16 29.80 21.17
C LYS A 854 -22.69 29.87 21.57
N TYR A 855 -22.13 28.75 21.98
CA TYR A 855 -20.72 28.57 22.31
C TYR A 855 -19.96 28.06 21.11
N THR A 856 -18.72 28.52 20.94
CA THR A 856 -17.76 28.00 19.97
C THR A 856 -16.39 27.91 20.66
N ASP A 857 -15.84 26.71 20.81
CA ASP A 857 -14.51 26.53 21.38
C ASP A 857 -13.39 26.88 20.37
N LYS A 858 -12.15 26.94 20.86
CA LYS A 858 -10.96 27.27 20.05
C LYS A 858 -10.69 26.29 18.89
N TYR A 859 -11.19 25.06 18.98
CA TYR A 859 -11.05 24.05 17.93
C TYR A 859 -12.25 24.04 16.96
N GLY A 860 -13.24 24.91 17.16
CA GLY A 860 -14.43 25.05 16.31
C GLY A 860 -15.63 24.21 16.75
N GLY A 861 -15.56 23.53 17.89
CA GLY A 861 -16.71 22.81 18.46
C GLY A 861 -17.84 23.76 18.85
N GLU A 862 -19.09 23.41 18.56
CA GLU A 862 -20.25 24.26 18.83
C GLU A 862 -21.22 23.64 19.85
N GLY A 863 -21.79 24.49 20.72
CA GLY A 863 -22.84 24.12 21.66
C GLY A 863 -23.93 25.20 21.72
N LYS A 864 -25.21 24.81 21.79
CA LYS A 864 -26.35 25.75 21.84
C LYS A 864 -27.18 25.54 23.10
N GLN A 865 -27.33 26.59 23.88
CA GLN A 865 -28.05 26.55 25.15
C GLN A 865 -29.21 27.54 25.15
N LYS A 866 -30.33 27.15 25.76
CA LYS A 866 -31.51 28.00 25.94
C LYS A 866 -31.80 28.15 27.44
N GLY A 867 -32.30 29.31 27.83
CA GLY A 867 -32.69 29.59 29.21
C GLY A 867 -33.91 30.50 29.33
N THR A 868 -34.52 30.48 30.51
CA THR A 868 -35.61 31.38 30.90
C THR A 868 -35.43 31.79 32.36
N GLY A 869 -35.78 33.03 32.70
CA GLY A 869 -35.56 33.54 34.05
C GLY A 869 -36.44 34.72 34.46
N LEU A 870 -36.18 35.16 35.68
CA LEU A 870 -36.83 36.27 36.37
C LEU A 870 -35.76 37.18 36.97
N GLY A 871 -35.93 38.49 36.82
CA GLY A 871 -35.14 39.53 37.48
C GLY A 871 -36.04 40.44 38.32
N LEU A 872 -35.57 40.82 39.51
CA LEU A 872 -36.26 41.72 40.44
C LEU A 872 -35.27 42.77 40.94
N SER A 873 -35.70 44.03 41.04
CA SER A 873 -34.91 45.12 41.59
C SER A 873 -35.74 46.01 42.50
N VAL A 874 -35.14 46.42 43.61
CA VAL A 874 -35.67 47.43 44.53
C VAL A 874 -34.60 48.50 44.71
N GLU A 875 -34.95 49.75 44.42
CA GLU A 875 -34.06 50.90 44.58
C GLU A 875 -34.73 52.00 45.40
N VAL A 876 -33.96 52.64 46.27
CA VAL A 876 -34.38 53.81 47.04
C VAL A 876 -33.34 54.92 46.92
N GLY A 877 -33.78 56.17 46.90
CA GLY A 877 -32.89 57.33 46.91
C GLY A 877 -33.58 58.58 47.43
N ARG A 878 -32.78 59.58 47.82
CA ARG A 878 -33.29 60.88 48.31
C ARG A 878 -32.37 62.03 47.92
N PRO A 879 -32.79 62.96 47.05
CA PRO A 879 -32.00 64.14 46.74
C PRO A 879 -32.08 65.18 47.87
N TRP A 880 -30.95 65.79 48.21
CA TRP A 880 -30.84 66.95 49.11
C TRP A 880 -30.17 68.12 48.41
N GLN A 881 -30.79 69.29 48.50
CA GLN A 881 -30.23 70.52 47.96
C GLN A 881 -29.10 71.02 48.84
N ILE A 882 -27.98 71.40 48.21
CA ILE A 882 -26.82 71.93 48.92
C ILE A 882 -26.97 73.45 49.02
N GLY A 883 -27.41 73.93 50.18
CA GLY A 883 -27.66 75.36 50.43
C GLY A 883 -28.65 75.96 49.44
N GLU A 884 -28.42 77.21 49.04
CA GLU A 884 -29.19 77.90 47.99
C GLU A 884 -28.63 77.66 46.57
N SER A 885 -27.84 76.61 46.38
CA SER A 885 -27.21 76.32 45.09
C SER A 885 -28.09 75.47 44.16
N GLN A 886 -27.64 75.33 42.92
CA GLN A 886 -28.23 74.44 41.90
C GLN A 886 -27.78 72.98 42.03
N TRP A 887 -26.99 72.65 43.07
CA TRP A 887 -26.47 71.30 43.29
C TRP A 887 -27.36 70.49 44.23
N LEU A 888 -27.57 69.23 43.87
CA LEU A 888 -28.27 68.21 44.65
C LEU A 888 -27.33 67.01 44.86
N ILE A 889 -27.26 66.52 46.09
CA ILE A 889 -26.65 65.22 46.39
C ILE A 889 -27.72 64.20 46.71
N GLU A 890 -27.66 63.04 46.09
CA GLU A 890 -28.64 61.97 46.23
C GLU A 890 -27.94 60.65 46.53
N PRO A 891 -27.90 60.18 47.79
CA PRO A 891 -27.55 58.80 48.06
C PRO A 891 -28.63 57.86 47.53
N GLN A 892 -28.18 56.69 47.14
CA GLN A 892 -28.97 55.65 46.52
C GLN A 892 -28.56 54.29 47.08
N ALA A 893 -29.54 53.41 47.26
CA ALA A 893 -29.30 52.02 47.59
C ALA A 893 -30.18 51.13 46.72
N GLN A 894 -29.63 50.04 46.21
CA GLN A 894 -30.33 49.10 45.35
C GLN A 894 -29.98 47.66 45.69
N LEU A 895 -30.99 46.79 45.69
CA LEU A 895 -30.81 45.35 45.74
C LEU A 895 -31.48 44.71 44.53
N THR A 896 -30.72 43.90 43.80
CA THR A 896 -31.19 43.24 42.58
C THR A 896 -30.97 41.74 42.69
N TYR A 897 -32.00 40.95 42.38
CA TYR A 897 -31.96 39.49 42.37
C TYR A 897 -32.34 38.97 40.98
N GLN A 898 -31.54 38.06 40.43
CA GLN A 898 -31.79 37.45 39.14
C GLN A 898 -31.64 35.94 39.22
N VAL A 899 -32.58 35.20 38.63
CA VAL A 899 -32.53 33.74 38.51
C VAL A 899 -32.81 33.31 37.08
N THR A 900 -31.97 32.44 36.54
CA THR A 900 -32.11 31.91 35.17
C THR A 900 -31.96 30.39 35.19
N ARG A 901 -32.97 29.66 34.70
CA ARG A 901 -32.90 28.22 34.48
C ARG A 901 -32.44 27.94 33.06
N TYR A 902 -31.27 27.31 32.92
CA TYR A 902 -30.73 26.88 31.64
C TYR A 902 -31.08 25.40 31.37
N ARG A 903 -31.40 25.08 30.13
CA ARG A 903 -31.59 23.70 29.66
C ARG A 903 -30.23 23.05 29.42
N GLY A 904 -30.18 21.73 29.55
CA GLY A 904 -29.02 20.94 29.13
C GLY A 904 -28.86 20.96 27.60
N PHE A 905 -27.65 20.70 27.15
CA PHE A 905 -27.30 20.66 25.72
C PHE A 905 -26.12 19.69 25.52
N ALA A 906 -25.79 19.39 24.27
CA ALA A 906 -24.62 18.62 23.90
C ALA A 906 -23.76 19.41 22.92
N ASP A 907 -22.46 19.17 22.96
CA ASP A 907 -21.54 19.50 21.88
C ASP A 907 -21.01 18.21 21.23
N ASN A 908 -19.98 18.32 20.37
CA ASN A 908 -19.42 17.17 19.66
C ASN A 908 -18.60 16.21 20.57
N ILE A 909 -18.36 16.55 21.84
CA ILE A 909 -17.48 15.83 22.75
C ILE A 909 -18.20 15.33 24.01
N SER A 910 -19.16 16.08 24.54
CA SER A 910 -19.82 15.78 25.82
C SER A 910 -21.24 16.33 25.93
N ASN A 911 -22.01 15.75 26.85
CA ASN A 911 -23.28 16.30 27.32
C ASN A 911 -23.06 17.28 28.48
N VAL A 912 -23.83 18.35 28.52
CA VAL A 912 -23.82 19.36 29.58
C VAL A 912 -25.20 19.43 30.23
N ASP A 913 -25.26 19.21 31.54
CA ASP A 913 -26.54 19.17 32.27
C ASP A 913 -27.21 20.54 32.34
N GLY A 914 -28.54 20.53 32.48
CA GLY A 914 -29.29 21.75 32.80
C GLY A 914 -29.03 22.21 34.23
N PHE A 915 -28.91 23.51 34.45
CA PHE A 915 -28.65 24.09 35.77
C PHE A 915 -29.42 25.40 35.97
N THR A 916 -29.51 25.86 37.23
CA THR A 916 -30.13 27.15 37.59
C THR A 916 -29.07 28.09 38.14
N SER A 917 -28.89 29.22 37.47
CA SER A 917 -27.98 30.30 37.86
C SER A 917 -28.73 31.35 38.67
N GLN A 918 -28.08 31.90 39.70
CA GLN A 918 -28.63 32.93 40.57
C GLN A 918 -27.57 34.03 40.77
N SER A 919 -28.00 35.29 40.75
CA SER A 919 -27.19 36.46 41.11
C SER A 919 -27.96 37.31 42.12
N LEU A 920 -27.26 37.84 43.12
CA LEU A 920 -27.78 38.79 44.09
C LEU A 920 -26.77 39.93 44.21
N ARG A 921 -27.16 41.12 43.77
CA ARG A 921 -26.28 42.29 43.67
C ARG A 921 -26.80 43.44 44.52
N GLY A 922 -25.95 43.92 45.43
CA GLY A 922 -26.17 45.16 46.16
C GLY A 922 -25.42 46.32 45.51
N ARG A 923 -26.01 47.52 45.54
CA ARG A 923 -25.36 48.79 45.17
C ARG A 923 -25.65 49.83 46.25
N LEU A 924 -24.60 50.52 46.68
CA LEU A 924 -24.68 51.73 47.50
C LEU A 924 -23.97 52.84 46.73
N GLY A 925 -24.65 53.94 46.44
CA GLY A 925 -24.09 55.00 45.63
C GLY A 925 -24.52 56.39 46.03
N ALA A 926 -23.90 57.40 45.43
CA ALA A 926 -24.29 58.79 45.52
C ALA A 926 -24.22 59.46 44.16
N ARG A 927 -25.22 60.29 43.86
CA ARG A 927 -25.31 61.10 42.65
C ARG A 927 -25.27 62.57 43.00
N LEU A 928 -24.31 63.30 42.46
CA LEU A 928 -24.19 64.75 42.59
C LEU A 928 -24.66 65.40 41.29
N ALA A 929 -25.79 66.10 41.31
CA ALA A 929 -26.43 66.67 40.13
C ALA A 929 -26.53 68.19 40.20
N TRP A 930 -26.08 68.88 39.16
CA TRP A 930 -26.30 70.31 38.94
C TRP A 930 -27.49 70.51 38.02
N ASN A 931 -28.46 71.33 38.45
CA ASN A 931 -29.74 71.53 37.77
C ASN A 931 -29.97 73.01 37.51
N ASN A 932 -29.93 73.42 36.26
CA ASN A 932 -30.09 74.81 35.85
C ASN A 932 -31.24 74.97 34.86
N LYS A 933 -32.20 75.84 35.18
CA LYS A 933 -33.25 76.25 34.25
C LYS A 933 -32.59 77.07 33.13
N ALA A 934 -32.56 76.54 31.92
CA ALA A 934 -32.09 77.34 30.78
C ALA A 934 -33.27 78.07 30.14
N GLU A 935 -33.13 79.40 30.03
CA GLU A 935 -33.88 80.19 29.06
C GLU A 935 -33.12 80.12 27.74
N ARG A 936 -33.66 79.41 26.75
CA ARG A 936 -33.12 79.38 25.38
C ARG A 936 -33.81 80.43 24.50
N SER A 937 -33.09 80.90 23.48
CA SER A 937 -33.56 81.85 22.46
C SER A 937 -34.75 81.38 21.62
N ASP A 938 -35.16 80.12 21.76
CA ASP A 938 -36.28 79.46 21.07
C ASP A 938 -37.57 79.36 21.92
N ASN A 939 -37.65 80.07 23.05
CA ASN A 939 -38.75 80.01 24.03
C ASN A 939 -38.98 78.62 24.66
N LEU A 940 -37.95 77.75 24.71
CA LEU A 940 -37.97 76.51 25.52
C LEU A 940 -37.41 76.79 26.92
N THR A 941 -38.28 76.94 27.94
CA THR A 941 -37.88 77.02 29.36
C THR A 941 -37.92 75.62 30.00
N ARG A 942 -36.77 74.95 30.14
CA ARG A 942 -36.65 73.61 30.74
C ARG A 942 -35.30 73.43 31.44
N THR A 943 -35.24 72.52 32.43
CA THR A 943 -34.03 72.28 33.23
C THR A 943 -33.01 71.40 32.49
N ASN A 944 -31.76 71.87 32.42
CA ASN A 944 -30.60 71.04 32.08
C ASN A 944 -30.03 70.42 33.35
N THR A 945 -29.65 69.16 33.27
CA THR A 945 -29.01 68.43 34.36
C THR A 945 -27.66 67.93 33.92
N PHE A 946 -26.63 68.16 34.73
CA PHE A 946 -25.33 67.49 34.63
C PHE A 946 -25.07 66.76 35.94
N TYR A 947 -24.52 65.55 35.91
CA TYR A 947 -24.34 64.76 37.12
C TYR A 947 -23.07 63.91 37.12
N PHE A 948 -22.56 63.69 38.34
CA PHE A 948 -21.53 62.72 38.67
C PHE A 948 -22.14 61.59 39.52
N THR A 949 -21.71 60.36 39.31
CA THR A 949 -22.10 59.20 40.14
C THR A 949 -20.87 58.50 40.70
N ALA A 950 -20.99 58.01 41.93
CA ALA A 950 -20.03 57.12 42.55
C ALA A 950 -20.80 56.00 43.25
N ASP A 951 -20.51 54.76 42.89
CA ASP A 951 -21.23 53.56 43.29
C ASP A 951 -20.27 52.49 43.80
N LEU A 952 -20.65 51.82 44.88
CA LEU A 952 -20.01 50.62 45.39
C LEU A 952 -20.95 49.43 45.19
N LEU A 953 -20.50 48.42 44.47
CA LEU A 953 -21.29 47.25 44.11
C LEU A 953 -20.67 45.98 44.69
N HIS A 954 -21.52 45.02 45.07
CA HIS A 954 -21.11 43.72 45.56
C HIS A 954 -22.01 42.59 45.03
N GLU A 955 -21.39 41.53 44.51
CA GLU A 955 -22.06 40.27 44.13
C GLU A 955 -21.96 39.25 45.26
N PHE A 956 -23.11 38.82 45.78
CA PHE A 956 -23.21 37.93 46.94
C PHE A 956 -23.23 36.43 46.57
N LYS A 957 -23.38 36.07 45.29
CA LYS A 957 -23.47 34.67 44.84
C LYS A 957 -22.30 34.28 43.94
N ASP A 958 -21.79 33.07 44.15
CA ASP A 958 -20.87 32.43 43.20
C ASP A 958 -21.66 31.82 42.03
N PRO A 959 -21.07 31.72 40.82
CA PRO A 959 -21.71 31.03 39.71
C PRO A 959 -21.96 29.56 40.04
N LYS A 960 -23.04 29.00 39.50
CA LYS A 960 -23.38 27.59 39.72
C LYS A 960 -22.37 26.70 38.98
N ALA A 961 -21.85 25.68 39.67
CA ALA A 961 -21.05 24.64 39.03
C ALA A 961 -21.88 23.90 37.96
N VAL A 962 -21.25 23.63 36.81
CA VAL A 962 -21.86 23.01 35.63
C VAL A 962 -21.34 21.58 35.51
N ASN A 963 -22.23 20.61 35.35
CA ASN A 963 -21.84 19.23 35.09
C ASN A 963 -21.61 19.04 33.58
N ILE A 964 -20.44 18.53 33.22
CA ILE A 964 -19.98 18.31 31.85
C ILE A 964 -19.53 16.85 31.79
N GLY A 965 -20.32 16.00 31.14
CA GLY A 965 -20.23 14.55 31.32
C GLY A 965 -20.44 14.19 32.79
N SER A 966 -19.49 13.47 33.39
CA SER A 966 -19.51 13.10 34.81
C SER A 966 -18.83 14.10 35.74
N THR A 967 -18.30 15.22 35.23
CA THR A 967 -17.47 16.16 36.01
C THR A 967 -18.20 17.46 36.29
N ALA A 968 -18.23 17.88 37.56
CA ALA A 968 -18.76 19.18 37.98
C ALA A 968 -17.65 20.23 38.01
N VAL A 969 -17.77 21.28 37.19
CA VAL A 969 -16.78 22.37 37.11
C VAL A 969 -17.41 23.68 37.56
N GLY A 970 -16.75 24.39 38.48
CA GLY A 970 -17.23 25.67 39.02
C GLY A 970 -16.19 26.79 38.97
N GLU A 971 -16.60 27.98 39.39
CA GLU A 971 -15.73 29.16 39.53
C GLU A 971 -16.19 29.98 40.74
N TRP A 972 -15.31 30.81 41.30
CA TRP A 972 -15.60 31.71 42.40
C TRP A 972 -15.74 33.13 41.88
N GLY A 973 -16.92 33.71 42.06
CA GLY A 973 -17.34 34.95 41.39
C GLY A 973 -17.75 36.10 42.32
N LYS A 974 -17.83 35.88 43.64
CA LYS A 974 -18.11 36.96 44.61
C LYS A 974 -17.01 38.02 44.60
N GLN A 975 -17.37 39.26 44.32
CA GLN A 975 -16.44 40.39 44.22
C GLN A 975 -17.12 41.72 44.56
N THR A 976 -16.30 42.70 44.98
CA THR A 976 -16.70 44.10 45.21
C THR A 976 -15.98 44.99 44.22
N TRP A 977 -16.69 45.91 43.57
CA TRP A 977 -16.12 46.88 42.64
C TRP A 977 -16.73 48.27 42.84
N ALA A 978 -15.97 49.29 42.45
CA ALA A 978 -16.46 50.66 42.38
C ALA A 978 -16.84 51.01 40.94
N GLU A 979 -17.86 51.82 40.77
CA GLU A 979 -18.25 52.42 39.49
C GLU A 979 -18.32 53.94 39.66
N VAL A 980 -17.70 54.68 38.76
CA VAL A 980 -17.76 56.15 38.71
C VAL A 980 -18.27 56.58 37.34
N GLY A 981 -19.11 57.61 37.31
CA GLY A 981 -19.75 58.02 36.07
C GLY A 981 -20.00 59.51 35.97
N VAL A 982 -20.13 59.97 34.73
CA VAL A 982 -20.55 61.33 34.38
C VAL A 982 -21.65 61.26 33.35
N GLY A 983 -22.62 62.16 33.43
CA GLY A 983 -23.71 62.20 32.48
C GLY A 983 -24.49 63.49 32.55
N GLY A 984 -25.51 63.57 31.70
CA GLY A 984 -26.38 64.72 31.66
C GLY A 984 -27.72 64.44 31.01
N GLN A 985 -28.60 65.42 31.12
CA GLN A 985 -29.91 65.46 30.51
C GLN A 985 -30.17 66.86 29.95
N MET A 986 -30.60 66.91 28.70
CA MET A 986 -30.93 68.15 27.98
C MET A 986 -32.31 68.06 27.33
N PRO A 987 -33.10 69.13 27.33
CA PRO A 987 -34.39 69.17 26.65
C PRO A 987 -34.19 69.18 25.12
N LEU A 988 -34.92 68.31 24.42
CA LEU A 988 -35.05 68.30 22.96
C LEU A 988 -36.27 69.11 22.49
N SER A 989 -37.34 69.13 23.30
CA SER A 989 -38.57 69.88 23.06
C SER A 989 -39.24 70.22 24.40
N LYS A 990 -40.45 70.81 24.37
CA LYS A 990 -41.25 71.00 25.60
C LYS A 990 -41.64 69.67 26.25
N THR A 991 -41.71 68.57 25.50
CA THR A 991 -42.15 67.26 26.00
C THR A 991 -41.04 66.22 26.05
N ALA A 992 -39.89 66.47 25.42
CA ALA A 992 -38.84 65.47 25.23
C ALA A 992 -37.49 65.85 25.86
N TYR A 993 -36.81 64.87 26.46
CA TYR A 993 -35.46 64.94 26.99
C TYR A 993 -34.56 63.88 26.38
N LEU A 994 -33.33 64.27 26.06
CA LEU A 994 -32.21 63.37 25.79
C LEU A 994 -31.36 63.28 27.05
N TYR A 995 -31.08 62.07 27.52
CA TYR A 995 -30.20 61.83 28.67
C TYR A 995 -29.18 60.75 28.33
N GLY A 996 -28.05 60.77 29.02
CA GLY A 996 -27.00 59.80 28.78
C GLY A 996 -25.79 60.03 29.67
N GLY A 997 -24.87 59.07 29.64
CA GLY A 997 -23.65 59.15 30.43
C GLY A 997 -22.70 58.00 30.13
N VAL A 998 -21.49 58.14 30.65
CA VAL A 998 -20.42 57.14 30.58
C VAL A 998 -19.99 56.79 32.00
N GLN A 999 -19.72 55.50 32.23
CA GLN A 999 -19.28 54.96 33.50
C GLN A 999 -18.04 54.09 33.32
N TYR A 1000 -17.13 54.19 34.27
CA TYR A 1000 -15.96 53.33 34.41
C TYR A 1000 -16.11 52.52 35.70
N GLN A 1001 -15.84 51.22 35.65
CA GLN A 1001 -15.89 50.32 36.80
C GLN A 1001 -14.55 49.60 36.98
N HIS A 1002 -14.14 49.41 38.23
CA HIS A 1002 -12.88 48.74 38.59
C HIS A 1002 -13.03 47.94 39.90
N SER A 1003 -12.48 46.72 39.94
CA SER A 1003 -12.49 45.86 41.13
C SER A 1003 -11.78 46.51 42.33
N LEU A 1004 -12.37 46.37 43.52
CA LEU A 1004 -11.73 46.69 44.80
C LEU A 1004 -11.29 45.43 45.53
N THR A 1005 -11.98 44.31 45.31
CA THR A 1005 -11.59 42.98 45.79
C THR A 1005 -11.78 41.97 44.66
N GLY A 1006 -10.88 41.01 44.51
CA GLY A 1006 -10.88 40.03 43.41
C GLY A 1006 -9.58 40.01 42.62
N THR A 1007 -9.53 39.20 41.57
CA THR A 1007 -8.38 39.02 40.68
C THR A 1007 -8.29 40.14 39.65
N HIS A 1008 -9.36 40.40 38.89
CA HIS A 1008 -9.45 41.52 37.95
C HIS A 1008 -10.91 41.75 37.49
N ARG A 1009 -11.41 42.99 37.54
CA ARG A 1009 -12.64 43.41 36.85
C ARG A 1009 -12.49 44.86 36.42
N GLU A 1010 -12.66 45.12 35.13
CA GLU A 1010 -12.58 46.47 34.57
C GLU A 1010 -13.62 46.63 33.46
N GLY A 1011 -14.26 47.79 33.37
CA GLY A 1011 -15.19 48.00 32.28
C GLY A 1011 -15.59 49.44 32.05
N VAL A 1012 -15.92 49.74 30.81
CA VAL A 1012 -16.44 51.04 30.37
C VAL A 1012 -17.82 50.80 29.79
N SER A 1013 -18.80 51.57 30.25
CA SER A 1013 -20.16 51.54 29.71
C SER A 1013 -20.63 52.94 29.33
N GLY A 1014 -21.48 52.99 28.31
CA GLY A 1014 -22.12 54.22 27.85
C GLY A 1014 -23.59 53.96 27.57
N GLN A 1015 -24.42 54.95 27.89
CA GLN A 1015 -25.84 54.91 27.55
C GLN A 1015 -26.36 56.24 27.02
N VAL A 1016 -27.35 56.14 26.16
CA VAL A 1016 -28.15 57.26 25.67
C VAL A 1016 -29.62 56.87 25.69
N GLY A 1017 -30.48 57.77 26.11
CA GLY A 1017 -31.91 57.54 26.15
C GLY A 1017 -32.71 58.79 25.87
N VAL A 1018 -33.93 58.59 25.40
CA VAL A 1018 -34.90 59.64 25.15
C VAL A 1018 -36.11 59.36 26.00
N ARG A 1019 -36.61 60.41 26.66
CA ARG A 1019 -37.86 60.38 27.42
C ARG A 1019 -38.79 61.43 26.85
N VAL A 1020 -40.05 61.08 26.65
CA VAL A 1020 -41.11 61.99 26.21
C VAL A 1020 -42.28 61.89 27.19
N ALA A 1021 -42.74 63.02 27.70
CA ALA A 1021 -43.90 63.14 28.60
C ALA A 1021 -44.80 64.27 28.10
N TRP A 1022 -46.11 64.03 27.97
CA TRP A 1022 -47.07 64.97 27.36
C TRP A 1022 -48.39 65.09 28.13
#